data_AF-A0A3B9SJQ8-F1
#
_entry.id   AF-A0A3B9SJQ8-F1
#
_cell.length_a   1.000
_cell.length_b   1.000
_cell.length_c   1.000
_cell.angle_alpha   90.00
_cell.angle_beta   90.00
_cell.angle_gamma   90.00
#
_symmetry.space_group_name_H-M   'P 1'
#
loop_
_entity.id
_entity.type
_entity.pdbx_description
1 polymer ?
#
loop_
_entity_poly.entity_id
_entity_poly.type
_entity_poly.pdbx_seq_one_letter_code
_entity_poly.pdbx_strand_id
1 'polypeptide(L)'
;MEVIMADRPTARRKNVTGSGFGLGKTGSTSGGGRGGSKIAKGAGGGSAIVIILMILYVLFGGGGSGNTQNSGSLISHLGSLSSISDASTGWSEGLNNNGKINTSTAEGTRERYTEILGGGRDTVTMMVYLCGTDLESKYGMATNDLKEMANATINNKLNIIVYTGGCSSWKTSGISSSQNQIYKIENGSMTCLSKNEGNASLTDPNTLTSFINYCNKNYPANRKLLIFWDHGGGSISGFGYDQTHRDSGSMSLVDINNALSAANTKFDMIGFDACLMATAENALMLTKYADYLVASEETEPGLGWYYTNFLTNLASDTSMDTVDLGKQICDDFVSACARSCPGQGTTLSVTDLAELEKTFPPVFNNFAKKTSELNATDFARVSKARKAAKEFSRSSSIDQIDLASLANNLGTPESSALKDCILSAVKYNRVGNNITNACGLSVYYPSGKSNKLVKAAKAVYKSIGFSDEYSRCISDAATMTGAGQSVSGYETPLGSLIGQSASSSTQQIMSQVIGSFLSGAVSSQSGLTSSDLSFLSDRNISDSTVSEYVSTHSIDSSMLVWQNGKLTLPEQMWESVQYIDRNLFVQDNDGFLDLGLDNVYTFDQTGNLVPDTEKTCIGVNNHIAAYYHTETVDDENGEDYVIKGYIPALLNGDKVKLLVVFDSKKGDNGYIAGAEYDYDELITETQSKNITEIKNGDKITFLCKHYNLDGTYDDTYTLEDPITVNGELKVSDVTLGDRNVKINYLFTDIYEGKYWTSTIE
;
A
#
# COMPACT_ATOMS: atom_id res chain seq x y z
N MET A 1 -2.79 0.98 -42.63
CA MET A 1 -2.80 -0.07 -41.60
C MET A 1 -2.69 0.71 -40.30
N GLU A 2 -3.81 0.90 -39.59
CA GLU A 2 -3.77 1.53 -38.27
C GLU A 2 -2.92 0.63 -37.37
N VAL A 3 -1.80 1.16 -36.87
CA VAL A 3 -1.05 0.50 -35.81
C VAL A 3 -1.95 0.55 -34.59
N ILE A 4 -2.46 -0.61 -34.17
CA ILE A 4 -3.25 -0.72 -32.95
C ILE A 4 -2.29 -0.39 -31.79
N MET A 5 -2.44 0.78 -31.17
CA MET A 5 -1.60 1.24 -30.06
C MET A 5 -2.02 0.69 -28.70
N ALA A 6 -2.82 -0.39 -28.67
CA ALA A 6 -3.55 -0.90 -27.50
C ALA A 6 -2.69 -1.52 -26.37
N ASP A 7 -1.36 -1.42 -26.45
CA ASP A 7 -0.43 -2.03 -25.49
C ASP A 7 0.73 -1.09 -25.10
N ARG A 8 0.62 0.22 -25.39
CA ARG A 8 1.68 1.18 -25.07
C ARG A 8 1.51 1.74 -23.65
N PRO A 9 2.60 1.95 -22.89
CA PRO A 9 2.51 2.51 -21.54
C PRO A 9 1.87 3.91 -21.53
N THR A 10 0.95 4.16 -20.61
CA THR A 10 0.25 5.45 -20.48
C THR A 10 1.11 6.54 -19.84
N ALA A 11 1.14 7.71 -20.47
CA ALA A 11 1.79 8.92 -19.97
C ALA A 11 0.78 9.86 -19.29
N ARG A 12 1.22 10.60 -18.26
CA ARG A 12 0.39 11.69 -17.71
C ARG A 12 0.29 12.85 -18.70
N ARG A 13 -0.82 13.58 -18.64
CA ARG A 13 -0.99 14.85 -19.36
C ARG A 13 -0.37 16.00 -18.57
N LYS A 14 0.11 17.03 -19.27
CA LYS A 14 0.79 18.20 -18.68
C LYS A 14 -0.05 19.46 -18.77
N ASN A 15 -0.01 20.27 -17.71
CA ASN A 15 -0.58 21.61 -17.65
C ASN A 15 0.47 22.59 -17.13
N VAL A 16 1.15 23.29 -18.04
CA VAL A 16 2.28 24.18 -17.69
C VAL A 16 1.79 25.51 -17.12
N THR A 17 2.24 25.87 -15.92
CA THR A 17 1.88 27.14 -15.24
C THR A 17 3.11 28.00 -14.89
N GLY A 18 3.28 29.16 -15.55
CA GLY A 18 4.09 30.30 -15.05
C GLY A 18 5.58 30.38 -15.42
N SER A 19 6.16 31.60 -15.33
CA SER A 19 7.55 31.99 -15.65
C SER A 19 8.48 31.98 -14.42
N GLY A 20 9.63 31.30 -14.52
CA GLY A 20 10.52 30.94 -13.39
C GLY A 20 11.13 32.10 -12.60
N PHE A 21 11.27 31.89 -11.28
CA PHE A 21 12.05 32.73 -10.36
C PHE A 21 13.48 32.20 -10.24
N GLY A 22 14.46 33.10 -10.32
CA GLY A 22 15.89 32.77 -10.27
C GLY A 22 16.39 32.48 -8.86
N LEU A 23 17.11 31.37 -8.68
CA LEU A 23 17.84 31.03 -7.46
C LEU A 23 19.04 31.99 -7.31
N GLY A 24 19.03 32.82 -6.26
CA GLY A 24 20.17 33.64 -5.87
C GLY A 24 21.10 32.87 -4.93
N LYS A 25 22.42 32.87 -5.22
CA LYS A 25 23.45 32.47 -4.26
C LYS A 25 23.32 33.28 -2.97
N THR A 26 23.21 32.60 -1.82
CA THR A 26 23.30 33.20 -0.49
C THR A 26 24.74 33.63 -0.20
N GLY A 27 25.08 34.84 -0.63
CA GLY A 27 26.29 35.56 -0.19
C GLY A 27 25.93 36.59 0.87
N SER A 28 26.41 36.40 2.10
CA SER A 28 26.35 37.41 3.15
C SER A 28 27.01 38.70 2.68
N THR A 29 26.30 39.83 2.67
CA THR A 29 26.90 41.15 2.90
C THR A 29 25.84 42.18 3.26
N SER A 30 26.12 42.88 4.36
CA SER A 30 25.42 44.05 4.86
C SER A 30 25.49 45.23 3.87
N GLY A 31 24.37 45.92 3.65
CA GLY A 31 24.36 47.21 2.97
C GLY A 31 22.98 47.85 2.97
N GLY A 32 22.77 48.84 3.83
CA GLY A 32 21.52 49.58 3.95
C GLY A 32 21.22 50.49 2.76
N GLY A 33 19.93 50.74 2.50
CA GLY A 33 19.47 51.69 1.52
C GLY A 33 17.98 51.99 1.69
N ARG A 34 17.67 53.24 1.98
CA ARG A 34 16.36 53.79 2.37
C ARG A 34 15.64 54.37 1.14
N GLY A 35 14.32 54.27 1.08
CA GLY A 35 13.43 55.03 0.18
C GLY A 35 12.69 54.14 -0.83
N GLY A 36 11.43 54.35 -1.17
CA GLY A 36 10.46 55.38 -0.88
C GLY A 36 9.19 55.02 -1.67
N SER A 37 8.03 55.50 -1.21
CA SER A 37 6.72 55.14 -1.75
C SER A 37 6.56 55.45 -3.24
N LYS A 38 5.69 54.71 -3.94
CA LYS A 38 4.60 55.31 -4.73
C LYS A 38 3.57 54.28 -5.21
N ILE A 39 2.33 54.68 -4.94
CA ILE A 39 1.05 54.15 -5.39
C ILE A 39 0.88 54.47 -6.88
N ALA A 40 0.32 53.53 -7.65
CA ALA A 40 -0.40 53.86 -8.88
C ALA A 40 -1.59 52.91 -9.08
N LYS A 41 -2.76 53.53 -9.23
CA LYS A 41 -4.08 52.94 -9.46
C LYS A 41 -4.29 52.62 -10.95
N GLY A 42 -5.09 51.59 -11.20
CA GLY A 42 -5.91 51.38 -12.41
C GLY A 42 -6.66 50.06 -12.20
N ALA A 43 -7.94 49.97 -11.81
CA ALA A 43 -9.21 50.53 -12.32
C ALA A 43 -9.69 49.90 -13.64
N GLY A 44 -10.70 49.04 -13.52
CA GLY A 44 -11.55 48.46 -14.58
C GLY A 44 -11.52 46.93 -14.54
N GLY A 45 -12.60 46.17 -14.29
CA GLY A 45 -14.01 46.44 -14.08
C GLY A 45 -14.83 45.22 -14.54
N GLY A 46 -15.76 44.73 -13.69
CA GLY A 46 -16.80 43.71 -13.98
C GLY A 46 -16.34 42.25 -13.83
N SER A 47 -17.01 41.33 -13.11
CA SER A 47 -18.42 41.26 -12.73
C SER A 47 -18.61 40.39 -11.47
N ALA A 48 -19.48 40.83 -10.57
CA ALA A 48 -19.99 40.11 -9.40
C ALA A 48 -21.34 39.44 -9.71
N ILE A 49 -21.88 38.64 -8.74
CA ILE A 49 -23.22 37.98 -8.62
C ILE A 49 -23.09 36.44 -8.82
N VAL A 50 -23.34 35.49 -7.90
CA VAL A 50 -24.12 35.36 -6.63
C VAL A 50 -23.44 34.34 -5.69
N ILE A 51 -23.31 34.68 -4.39
CA ILE A 51 -23.32 33.75 -3.25
C ILE A 51 -24.39 34.29 -2.30
N ILE A 52 -25.28 33.42 -1.80
CA ILE A 52 -26.04 33.47 -0.52
C ILE A 52 -27.35 32.69 -0.71
N LEU A 53 -27.48 31.55 -0.03
CA LEU A 53 -28.71 31.02 0.61
C LEU A 53 -28.48 29.56 1.05
N MET A 54 -28.08 29.31 2.31
CA MET A 54 -28.43 28.11 3.12
C MET A 54 -27.68 28.12 4.47
N ILE A 55 -27.89 29.16 5.29
CA ILE A 55 -27.67 29.09 6.74
C ILE A 55 -28.85 29.86 7.36
N LEU A 56 -29.88 29.14 7.79
CA LEU A 56 -30.90 29.54 8.80
C LEU A 56 -32.08 28.55 8.77
N TYR A 57 -31.89 27.33 9.28
CA TYR A 57 -33.02 26.51 9.75
C TYR A 57 -32.60 25.45 10.78
N VAL A 58 -31.86 25.85 11.81
CA VAL A 58 -31.81 25.12 13.08
C VAL A 58 -31.71 26.16 14.17
N LEU A 59 -32.85 26.53 14.74
CA LEU A 59 -33.04 27.06 16.09
C LEU A 59 -34.52 27.46 16.21
N PHE A 60 -35.17 26.99 17.27
CA PHE A 60 -36.58 27.17 17.69
C PHE A 60 -37.59 26.11 17.24
N GLY A 61 -38.07 25.33 18.22
CA GLY A 61 -39.40 24.72 18.16
C GLY A 61 -39.54 23.37 18.86
N GLY A 62 -39.47 23.35 20.19
CA GLY A 62 -39.84 22.17 20.99
C GLY A 62 -41.34 22.09 21.30
N GLY A 63 -41.82 20.86 21.55
CA GLY A 63 -42.86 20.54 22.54
C GLY A 63 -44.28 20.25 22.03
N GLY A 64 -44.79 19.04 22.33
CA GLY A 64 -46.24 18.75 22.32
C GLY A 64 -46.64 17.27 22.30
N SER A 65 -47.15 16.78 23.43
CA SER A 65 -47.60 15.39 23.74
C SER A 65 -49.07 15.11 23.35
N GLY A 66 -49.43 13.85 23.06
CA GLY A 66 -50.82 13.36 22.99
C GLY A 66 -50.99 11.94 22.41
N ASN A 67 -51.87 11.13 23.00
CA ASN A 67 -51.84 9.66 23.10
C ASN A 67 -52.81 8.88 22.16
N THR A 68 -52.49 7.61 21.83
CA THR A 68 -53.35 6.44 21.43
C THR A 68 -54.34 6.60 20.24
N GLN A 69 -54.50 5.70 19.25
CA GLN A 69 -54.62 4.23 19.27
C GLN A 69 -54.60 3.67 17.81
N ASN A 70 -53.93 2.52 17.63
CA ASN A 70 -54.09 1.43 16.64
C ASN A 70 -54.63 1.71 15.21
N SER A 71 -53.83 1.37 14.18
CA SER A 71 -54.16 0.38 13.12
C SER A 71 -53.09 0.43 12.01
N GLY A 72 -52.66 -0.74 11.55
CA GLY A 72 -51.46 -0.96 10.74
C GLY A 72 -51.43 -0.39 9.32
N SER A 73 -50.32 -0.74 8.66
CA SER A 73 -49.95 -0.48 7.27
C SER A 73 -49.45 0.93 6.95
N LEU A 74 -48.14 1.19 7.13
CA LEU A 74 -47.39 2.27 6.44
C LEU A 74 -45.84 2.19 6.60
N ILE A 75 -45.26 1.00 6.86
CA ILE A 75 -43.78 0.82 6.95
C ILE A 75 -43.13 0.47 5.59
N SER A 76 -43.87 0.48 4.48
CA SER A 76 -43.34 0.12 3.16
C SER A 76 -42.77 1.27 2.32
N HIS A 77 -42.62 2.49 2.84
CA HIS A 77 -42.20 3.66 2.03
C HIS A 77 -41.07 4.53 2.62
N LEU A 78 -40.22 3.94 3.47
CA LEU A 78 -38.91 4.52 3.84
C LEU A 78 -37.71 3.69 3.35
N GLY A 79 -37.96 2.69 2.51
CA GLY A 79 -36.93 2.03 1.70
C GLY A 79 -36.90 2.64 0.30
N SER A 80 -36.20 3.76 0.10
CA SER A 80 -35.82 4.26 -1.25
C SER A 80 -34.86 5.47 -1.25
N LEU A 81 -34.07 5.71 -0.19
CA LEU A 81 -33.11 6.84 -0.16
C LEU A 81 -31.69 6.45 0.26
N SER A 82 -31.30 5.20 0.00
CA SER A 82 -29.93 4.70 0.15
C SER A 82 -29.44 4.06 -1.15
N SER A 83 -29.53 4.83 -2.24
CA SER A 83 -28.83 4.57 -3.49
C SER A 83 -28.19 5.86 -3.99
N ILE A 84 -27.27 6.41 -3.19
CA ILE A 84 -26.14 7.11 -3.79
C ILE A 84 -25.30 5.98 -4.37
N SER A 85 -25.55 5.72 -5.64
CA SER A 85 -24.68 4.91 -6.48
C SER A 85 -23.36 5.66 -6.57
N ASP A 86 -22.41 5.28 -5.71
CA ASP A 86 -20.99 5.54 -5.94
C ASP A 86 -20.58 4.74 -7.18
N ALA A 87 -20.82 5.33 -8.34
CA ALA A 87 -20.30 4.86 -9.61
C ALA A 87 -18.80 5.17 -9.65
N SER A 88 -17.98 4.31 -9.03
CA SER A 88 -16.56 4.23 -9.36
C SER A 88 -16.41 3.42 -10.65
N THR A 89 -16.33 4.12 -11.78
CA THR A 89 -16.04 3.57 -13.11
C THR A 89 -14.59 3.08 -13.25
N GLY A 90 -13.97 2.59 -12.16
CA GLY A 90 -12.57 2.15 -12.12
C GLY A 90 -12.36 0.75 -11.55
N TRP A 91 -13.42 0.00 -11.24
CA TRP A 91 -13.31 -1.41 -10.88
C TRP A 91 -13.31 -2.27 -12.14
N SER A 92 -12.42 -3.24 -12.21
CA SER A 92 -12.46 -4.25 -13.26
C SER A 92 -13.72 -5.11 -13.15
N GLU A 93 -14.20 -5.60 -14.28
CA GLU A 93 -15.46 -6.35 -14.36
C GLU A 93 -15.45 -7.56 -13.41
N GLY A 94 -16.50 -7.69 -12.61
CA GLY A 94 -16.66 -8.82 -11.69
C GLY A 94 -15.83 -8.76 -10.40
N LEU A 95 -15.02 -7.72 -10.16
CA LEU A 95 -14.25 -7.59 -8.91
C LEU A 95 -14.96 -6.81 -7.80
N ASN A 96 -15.94 -5.96 -8.15
CA ASN A 96 -16.53 -5.03 -7.17
C ASN A 96 -17.41 -5.73 -6.13
N ASN A 97 -16.82 -6.07 -4.97
CA ASN A 97 -17.49 -6.52 -3.76
C ASN A 97 -17.58 -5.44 -2.66
N ASN A 98 -17.20 -4.18 -2.96
CA ASN A 98 -17.19 -3.09 -1.99
C ASN A 98 -18.60 -2.79 -1.44
N GLY A 99 -18.72 -2.78 -0.12
CA GLY A 99 -19.96 -2.47 0.61
C GLY A 99 -21.06 -3.51 0.43
N LYS A 100 -20.78 -4.68 -0.16
CA LYS A 100 -21.76 -5.73 -0.42
C LYS A 100 -21.58 -6.85 0.60
N ILE A 101 -22.63 -7.12 1.38
CA ILE A 101 -22.63 -8.24 2.31
C ILE A 101 -22.93 -9.54 1.55
N ASN A 102 -22.16 -10.59 1.83
CA ASN A 102 -22.41 -11.95 1.39
C ASN A 102 -22.71 -12.83 2.60
N THR A 103 -23.94 -13.33 2.68
CA THR A 103 -24.42 -14.19 3.77
C THR A 103 -24.47 -15.67 3.39
N SER A 104 -24.06 -16.02 2.17
CA SER A 104 -24.00 -17.41 1.73
C SER A 104 -22.76 -18.10 2.30
N THR A 105 -22.82 -19.43 2.45
CA THR A 105 -21.68 -20.24 2.86
C THR A 105 -21.56 -21.45 1.94
N ALA A 106 -20.34 -21.78 1.52
CA ALA A 106 -20.11 -22.90 0.61
C ALA A 106 -20.50 -24.26 1.25
N GLU A 107 -20.97 -25.18 0.42
CA GLU A 107 -21.32 -26.54 0.86
C GLU A 107 -20.09 -27.29 1.41
N GLY A 108 -20.27 -27.99 2.53
CA GLY A 108 -19.19 -28.75 3.18
C GLY A 108 -18.19 -27.89 3.94
N THR A 109 -18.50 -26.61 4.14
CA THR A 109 -17.84 -25.75 5.15
C THR A 109 -17.97 -26.39 6.53
N ARG A 110 -16.90 -26.33 7.34
CA ARG A 110 -16.94 -26.87 8.70
C ARG A 110 -17.90 -26.08 9.58
N GLU A 111 -18.36 -26.71 10.66
CA GLU A 111 -19.06 -26.01 11.73
C GLU A 111 -18.18 -24.92 12.34
N ARG A 112 -18.84 -23.89 12.88
CA ARG A 112 -18.17 -22.81 13.61
C ARG A 112 -17.55 -23.35 14.89
N TYR A 113 -16.38 -22.86 15.25
CA TYR A 113 -15.78 -23.15 16.55
C TYR A 113 -16.57 -22.48 17.69
N THR A 114 -17.13 -21.31 17.41
CA THR A 114 -17.95 -20.56 18.35
C THR A 114 -19.42 -20.89 18.18
N GLU A 115 -20.06 -21.37 19.25
CA GLU A 115 -21.51 -21.51 19.32
C GLU A 115 -22.13 -20.21 19.87
N ILE A 116 -22.83 -19.49 19.01
CA ILE A 116 -23.61 -18.30 19.40
C ILE A 116 -24.96 -18.74 19.96
N LEU A 117 -25.22 -18.39 21.23
CA LEU A 117 -26.42 -18.83 21.94
C LEU A 117 -27.69 -18.07 21.50
N GLY A 118 -27.55 -16.84 20.99
CA GLY A 118 -28.68 -16.03 20.53
C GLY A 118 -29.43 -15.28 21.64
N GLY A 119 -30.02 -14.13 21.30
CA GLY A 119 -30.86 -13.32 22.19
C GLY A 119 -30.09 -12.56 23.27
N GLY A 120 -28.88 -12.07 22.96
CA GLY A 120 -28.00 -11.38 23.91
C GLY A 120 -27.57 -12.25 25.10
N ARG A 121 -27.54 -13.59 24.92
CA ARG A 121 -27.24 -14.55 26.00
C ARG A 121 -25.77 -14.89 26.11
N ASP A 122 -25.00 -14.62 25.07
CA ASP A 122 -23.57 -14.88 25.03
C ASP A 122 -22.81 -14.04 26.06
N THR A 123 -21.77 -14.63 26.64
CA THR A 123 -20.71 -13.92 27.36
C THR A 123 -19.54 -13.79 26.41
N VAL A 124 -19.04 -12.58 26.23
CA VAL A 124 -17.99 -12.23 25.30
C VAL A 124 -16.74 -11.82 26.07
N THR A 125 -15.58 -12.33 25.65
CA THR A 125 -14.28 -11.78 26.06
C THR A 125 -13.54 -11.33 24.81
N MET A 126 -13.38 -10.00 24.68
CA MET A 126 -12.51 -9.38 23.69
C MET A 126 -11.14 -9.15 24.31
N MET A 127 -10.13 -9.79 23.72
CA MET A 127 -8.73 -9.68 24.11
C MET A 127 -8.05 -8.72 23.13
N VAL A 128 -7.53 -7.59 23.63
CA VAL A 128 -6.77 -6.63 22.82
C VAL A 128 -5.30 -6.74 23.18
N TYR A 129 -4.50 -7.22 22.24
CA TYR A 129 -3.04 -7.32 22.38
C TYR A 129 -2.40 -6.07 21.78
N LEU A 130 -2.12 -5.10 22.64
CA LEU A 130 -1.77 -3.73 22.26
C LEU A 130 -0.27 -3.49 22.46
N CYS A 131 0.45 -3.48 21.34
CA CYS A 131 1.85 -3.07 21.27
C CYS A 131 1.92 -1.58 20.92
N GLY A 132 2.34 -0.74 21.86
CA GLY A 132 2.18 0.71 21.73
C GLY A 132 3.17 1.38 20.76
N THR A 133 4.39 0.87 20.66
CA THR A 133 5.42 1.27 19.68
C THR A 133 5.71 2.77 19.58
N ASP A 134 6.12 3.23 18.38
CA ASP A 134 6.20 4.65 18.08
C ASP A 134 4.84 5.30 17.84
N LEU A 135 3.79 4.51 17.52
CA LEU A 135 2.42 4.98 17.40
C LEU A 135 1.92 5.65 18.69
N GLU A 136 2.25 5.06 19.84
CA GLU A 136 1.97 5.63 21.15
C GLU A 136 3.01 6.68 21.54
N SER A 137 4.29 6.34 21.50
CA SER A 137 5.32 7.23 22.06
C SER A 137 5.47 8.55 21.31
N LYS A 138 5.12 8.60 20.02
CA LYS A 138 5.09 9.84 19.23
C LYS A 138 3.69 10.43 19.13
N TYR A 139 2.69 9.63 18.79
CA TYR A 139 1.39 10.14 18.32
C TYR A 139 0.22 9.89 19.28
N GLY A 140 0.37 9.05 20.30
CA GLY A 140 -0.69 8.76 21.28
C GLY A 140 -1.87 7.98 20.72
N MET A 141 -1.67 7.20 19.65
CA MET A 141 -2.75 6.49 18.95
C MET A 141 -3.38 5.42 19.83
N ALA A 142 -2.57 4.58 20.49
CA ALA A 142 -3.08 3.60 21.45
C ALA A 142 -3.85 4.26 22.60
N THR A 143 -3.37 5.38 23.12
CA THR A 143 -4.08 6.18 24.12
C THR A 143 -5.45 6.65 23.61
N ASN A 144 -5.60 6.99 22.34
CA ASN A 144 -6.88 7.40 21.77
C ASN A 144 -7.83 6.21 21.65
N ASP A 145 -7.38 5.06 21.17
CA ASP A 145 -8.22 3.86 21.05
C ASP A 145 -8.66 3.34 22.42
N LEU A 146 -7.79 3.38 23.43
CA LEU A 146 -8.17 3.08 24.81
C LEU A 146 -9.29 4.01 25.33
N LYS A 147 -9.28 5.29 24.95
CA LYS A 147 -10.37 6.22 25.29
C LYS A 147 -11.65 5.89 24.52
N GLU A 148 -11.54 5.52 23.25
CA GLU A 148 -12.70 5.10 22.45
C GLU A 148 -13.36 3.84 23.04
N MET A 149 -12.56 2.85 23.43
CA MET A 149 -13.04 1.65 24.14
C MET A 149 -13.70 2.04 25.47
N ALA A 150 -13.10 2.95 26.25
CA ALA A 150 -13.66 3.40 27.52
C ALA A 150 -14.97 4.19 27.33
N ASN A 151 -15.14 4.92 26.23
CA ASN A 151 -16.34 5.69 25.94
C ASN A 151 -17.53 4.82 25.49
N ALA A 152 -17.31 3.54 25.17
CA ALA A 152 -18.38 2.62 24.82
C ALA A 152 -19.31 2.35 26.02
N THR A 153 -20.59 2.08 25.73
CA THR A 153 -21.52 1.59 26.75
C THR A 153 -21.37 0.07 26.88
N ILE A 154 -20.81 -0.39 28.01
CA ILE A 154 -20.43 -1.79 28.23
C ILE A 154 -21.34 -2.43 29.29
N ASN A 155 -21.88 -3.61 28.99
CA ASN A 155 -22.70 -4.41 29.91
C ASN A 155 -21.83 -5.40 30.72
N ASN A 156 -22.44 -6.18 31.62
CA ASN A 156 -21.72 -7.16 32.44
C ASN A 156 -21.38 -8.49 31.73
N LYS A 157 -21.78 -8.67 30.47
CA LYS A 157 -21.50 -9.86 29.65
C LYS A 157 -20.40 -9.64 28.63
N LEU A 158 -19.95 -8.41 28.42
CA LEU A 158 -18.82 -8.06 27.56
C LEU A 158 -17.60 -7.73 28.43
N ASN A 159 -16.57 -8.57 28.37
CA ASN A 159 -15.27 -8.32 28.99
C ASN A 159 -14.30 -7.78 27.94
N ILE A 160 -13.74 -6.60 28.16
CA ILE A 160 -12.68 -6.03 27.32
C ILE A 160 -11.39 -6.05 28.13
N ILE A 161 -10.45 -6.92 27.74
CA ILE A 161 -9.18 -7.11 28.42
C ILE A 161 -8.05 -6.68 27.49
N VAL A 162 -7.19 -5.79 27.96
CA VAL A 162 -6.11 -5.20 27.15
C VAL A 162 -4.75 -5.54 27.77
N TYR A 163 -3.85 -6.11 26.98
CA TYR A 163 -2.43 -6.26 27.31
C TYR A 163 -1.66 -5.08 26.73
N THR A 164 -0.88 -4.38 27.55
CA THR A 164 -0.18 -3.14 27.15
C THR A 164 1.33 -3.26 27.36
N GLY A 165 2.12 -2.81 26.39
CA GLY A 165 3.57 -2.70 26.47
C GLY A 165 4.17 -2.14 25.19
N GLY A 166 5.46 -2.39 24.93
CA GLY A 166 6.08 -2.19 23.62
C GLY A 166 6.36 -0.74 23.19
N CYS A 167 6.20 0.25 24.06
CA CYS A 167 6.53 1.66 23.77
C CYS A 167 7.43 2.28 24.84
N SER A 168 8.23 3.26 24.43
CA SER A 168 9.15 3.99 25.32
C SER A 168 8.44 4.98 26.25
N SER A 169 7.25 5.47 25.87
CA SER A 169 6.44 6.37 26.69
C SER A 169 4.97 6.32 26.29
N TRP A 170 4.08 6.46 27.28
CA TRP A 170 2.64 6.58 27.08
C TRP A 170 2.20 8.05 27.16
N LYS A 171 1.25 8.44 26.31
CA LYS A 171 0.54 9.74 26.32
C LYS A 171 -0.64 9.76 27.28
N THR A 172 -0.90 8.65 27.97
CA THR A 172 -1.85 8.56 29.08
C THR A 172 -1.13 8.23 30.39
N SER A 173 -1.68 8.70 31.51
CA SER A 173 -1.18 8.36 32.84
C SER A 173 -1.70 6.99 33.28
N GLY A 174 -0.89 6.25 34.03
CA GLY A 174 -1.30 5.02 34.70
C GLY A 174 -0.81 3.74 34.02
N ILE A 175 -0.33 3.82 32.78
CA ILE A 175 0.31 2.70 32.07
C ILE A 175 1.84 2.87 32.15
N SER A 176 2.54 1.79 32.45
CA SER A 176 3.99 1.73 32.54
C SER A 176 4.62 1.52 31.15
N SER A 177 5.72 2.20 30.86
CA SER A 177 6.60 1.87 29.72
C SER A 177 7.74 0.92 30.08
N SER A 178 7.87 0.55 31.37
CA SER A 178 8.96 -0.32 31.84
C SER A 178 8.52 -1.75 32.18
N GLN A 179 7.21 -2.01 32.18
CA GLN A 179 6.62 -3.32 32.49
C GLN A 179 5.36 -3.48 31.65
N ASN A 180 5.11 -4.68 31.19
CA ASN A 180 3.86 -5.08 30.58
C ASN A 180 2.77 -5.21 31.64
N GLN A 181 1.53 -4.88 31.26
CA GLN A 181 0.41 -4.79 32.18
C GLN A 181 -0.88 -5.29 31.52
N ILE A 182 -1.85 -5.68 32.35
CA ILE A 182 -3.18 -6.11 31.90
C ILE A 182 -4.24 -5.21 32.51
N TYR A 183 -5.15 -4.73 31.67
CA TYR A 183 -6.24 -3.83 32.04
C TYR A 183 -7.59 -4.41 31.66
N LYS A 184 -8.62 -4.05 32.43
CA LYS A 184 -10.03 -4.17 32.05
C LYS A 184 -10.58 -2.80 31.70
N ILE A 185 -11.29 -2.69 30.57
CA ILE A 185 -11.97 -1.45 30.17
C ILE A 185 -13.45 -1.56 30.49
N GLU A 186 -14.00 -0.57 31.21
CA GLU A 186 -15.41 -0.51 31.61
C GLU A 186 -15.89 0.95 31.75
N ASN A 187 -16.90 1.35 30.97
CA ASN A 187 -17.73 2.56 31.16
C ASN A 187 -16.96 3.80 31.70
N GLY A 188 -16.02 4.31 30.90
CA GLY A 188 -15.20 5.48 31.21
C GLY A 188 -13.98 5.20 32.09
N SER A 189 -13.71 3.95 32.42
CA SER A 189 -12.61 3.54 33.30
C SER A 189 -11.72 2.44 32.71
N MET A 190 -10.46 2.46 33.13
CA MET A 190 -9.45 1.46 32.82
C MET A 190 -8.86 0.94 34.13
N THR A 191 -9.21 -0.29 34.51
CA THR A 191 -8.80 -0.90 35.78
C THR A 191 -7.60 -1.81 35.55
N CYS A 192 -6.48 -1.51 36.21
CA CYS A 192 -5.30 -2.37 36.16
C CYS A 192 -5.56 -3.69 36.91
N LEU A 193 -5.59 -4.79 36.17
CA LEU A 193 -5.79 -6.14 36.71
C LEU A 193 -4.46 -6.79 37.10
N SER A 194 -3.40 -6.50 36.34
CA SER A 194 -2.03 -6.91 36.66
C SER A 194 -1.05 -5.79 36.37
N LYS A 195 -0.28 -5.43 37.39
CA LYS A 195 0.68 -4.32 37.35
C LYS A 195 2.05 -4.71 36.80
N ASN A 196 2.34 -6.01 36.70
CA ASN A 196 3.64 -6.52 36.31
C ASN A 196 3.51 -7.92 35.68
N GLU A 197 3.45 -7.97 34.36
CA GLU A 197 3.56 -9.19 33.55
C GLU A 197 4.99 -9.39 33.02
N GLY A 198 5.98 -8.78 33.68
CA GLY A 198 7.35 -8.70 33.23
C GLY A 198 7.55 -7.63 32.16
N ASN A 199 8.67 -7.73 31.45
CA ASN A 199 9.06 -6.79 30.39
C ASN A 199 9.47 -7.55 29.12
N ALA A 200 8.90 -8.74 28.87
CA ALA A 200 9.20 -9.47 27.64
C ALA A 200 8.69 -8.71 26.41
N SER A 201 9.33 -8.92 25.26
CA SER A 201 8.87 -8.33 24.00
C SER A 201 7.42 -8.71 23.73
N LEU A 202 6.64 -7.75 23.23
CA LEU A 202 5.29 -8.03 22.72
C LEU A 202 5.33 -8.78 21.39
N THR A 203 6.46 -8.83 20.70
CA THR A 203 6.65 -9.68 19.51
C THR A 203 7.10 -11.11 19.86
N ASP A 204 7.32 -11.44 21.14
CA ASP A 204 7.57 -12.82 21.59
C ASP A 204 6.26 -13.62 21.60
N PRO A 205 6.18 -14.77 20.89
CA PRO A 205 4.97 -15.59 20.86
C PRO A 205 4.52 -16.09 22.25
N ASN A 206 5.44 -16.28 23.20
CA ASN A 206 5.10 -16.69 24.56
C ASN A 206 4.33 -15.62 25.33
N THR A 207 4.59 -14.34 25.05
CA THR A 207 3.86 -13.21 25.67
C THR A 207 2.39 -13.27 25.25
N LEU A 208 2.12 -13.47 23.95
CA LEU A 208 0.76 -13.64 23.44
C LEU A 208 0.06 -14.88 24.01
N THR A 209 0.74 -16.03 24.03
CA THR A 209 0.20 -17.26 24.65
C THR A 209 -0.16 -17.04 26.12
N SER A 210 0.70 -16.37 26.87
CA SER A 210 0.48 -16.08 28.29
C SER A 210 -0.73 -15.18 28.49
N PHE A 211 -0.89 -14.16 27.65
CA PHE A 211 -2.06 -13.28 27.69
C PHE A 211 -3.37 -14.01 27.38
N ILE A 212 -3.42 -14.82 26.32
CA ILE A 212 -4.61 -15.60 25.97
C ILE A 212 -4.99 -16.55 27.12
N ASN A 213 -4.00 -17.22 27.72
CA ASN A 213 -4.20 -18.12 28.86
C ASN A 213 -4.70 -17.37 30.11
N TYR A 214 -4.18 -16.17 30.36
CA TYR A 214 -4.68 -15.30 31.43
C TYR A 214 -6.17 -14.98 31.21
N CYS A 215 -6.55 -14.57 30.01
CA CYS A 215 -7.94 -14.24 29.68
C CYS A 215 -8.87 -15.46 29.80
N ASN A 216 -8.45 -16.62 29.29
CA ASN A 216 -9.22 -17.86 29.41
C ASN A 216 -9.49 -18.27 30.86
N LYS A 217 -8.50 -18.07 31.73
CA LYS A 217 -8.59 -18.44 33.15
C LYS A 217 -9.49 -17.48 33.94
N ASN A 218 -9.35 -16.18 33.70
CA ASN A 218 -9.97 -15.15 34.55
C ASN A 218 -11.28 -14.60 33.99
N TYR A 219 -11.48 -14.67 32.67
CA TYR A 219 -12.64 -14.15 31.95
C TYR A 219 -13.18 -15.19 30.96
N PRO A 220 -13.64 -16.36 31.46
CA PRO A 220 -14.19 -17.39 30.60
C PRO A 220 -15.46 -16.88 29.89
N ALA A 221 -15.53 -17.14 28.59
CA ALA A 221 -16.59 -16.69 27.70
C ALA A 221 -16.84 -17.75 26.64
N ASN A 222 -18.09 -17.91 26.22
CA ASN A 222 -18.43 -18.81 25.12
C ASN A 222 -18.12 -18.18 23.76
N ARG A 223 -18.04 -16.85 23.68
CA ARG A 223 -17.63 -16.09 22.50
C ARG A 223 -16.33 -15.34 22.79
N LYS A 224 -15.29 -15.54 21.97
CA LYS A 224 -13.98 -14.93 22.17
C LYS A 224 -13.53 -14.18 20.91
N LEU A 225 -13.07 -12.96 21.10
CA LEU A 225 -12.47 -12.12 20.06
C LEU A 225 -11.02 -11.83 20.45
N LEU A 226 -10.10 -11.87 19.50
CA LEU A 226 -8.70 -11.47 19.71
C LEU A 226 -8.33 -10.40 18.69
N ILE A 227 -7.92 -9.23 19.17
CA ILE A 227 -7.52 -8.08 18.36
C ILE A 227 -6.03 -7.85 18.54
N PHE A 228 -5.30 -7.84 17.45
CA PHE A 228 -3.90 -7.43 17.37
C PHE A 228 -3.85 -5.93 17.02
N TRP A 229 -3.20 -5.13 17.84
CA TRP A 229 -3.06 -3.69 17.64
C TRP A 229 -1.59 -3.31 17.60
N ASP A 230 -1.10 -2.89 16.43
CA ASP A 230 0.23 -2.32 16.16
C ASP A 230 0.40 -2.00 14.64
N HIS A 231 1.66 -1.87 14.19
CA HIS A 231 2.13 -2.05 12.81
C HIS A 231 1.89 -3.46 12.29
N GLY A 232 1.80 -3.57 10.97
CA GLY A 232 1.78 -4.85 10.28
C GLY A 232 2.72 -4.86 9.08
N GLY A 233 3.20 -6.05 8.75
CA GLY A 233 4.22 -6.29 7.72
C GLY A 233 3.83 -7.40 6.76
N GLY A 234 2.53 -7.71 6.68
CA GLY A 234 1.94 -8.61 5.70
C GLY A 234 2.45 -10.04 5.79
N SER A 235 2.50 -10.71 4.64
CA SER A 235 2.79 -12.15 4.55
C SER A 235 4.18 -12.55 5.06
N ILE A 236 5.14 -11.63 5.04
CA ILE A 236 6.55 -11.94 5.31
C ILE A 236 6.95 -11.53 6.73
N SER A 237 6.79 -10.25 7.08
CA SER A 237 7.22 -9.74 8.39
C SER A 237 6.15 -9.94 9.48
N GLY A 238 4.90 -10.22 9.13
CA GLY A 238 3.85 -10.51 10.11
C GLY A 238 3.44 -9.28 10.91
N PHE A 239 3.42 -9.35 12.24
CA PHE A 239 2.78 -8.37 13.11
C PHE A 239 3.75 -7.71 14.11
N GLY A 240 3.61 -6.40 14.24
CA GLY A 240 4.12 -5.61 15.36
C GLY A 240 5.62 -5.36 15.38
N TYR A 241 6.02 -4.40 16.22
CA TYR A 241 7.40 -3.99 16.44
C TYR A 241 7.59 -3.42 17.85
N ASP A 242 8.25 -4.15 18.75
CA ASP A 242 8.43 -3.65 20.12
C ASP A 242 9.57 -2.60 20.19
N GLN A 243 9.22 -1.33 20.40
CA GLN A 243 10.18 -0.23 20.48
C GLN A 243 11.17 -0.37 21.65
N THR A 244 10.79 -1.10 22.70
CA THR A 244 11.63 -1.36 23.88
C THR A 244 12.51 -2.60 23.72
N HIS A 245 12.21 -3.45 22.73
CA HIS A 245 12.94 -4.67 22.38
C HIS A 245 13.21 -4.75 20.87
N ARG A 246 13.84 -3.70 20.33
CA ARG A 246 14.06 -3.55 18.87
C ARG A 246 14.75 -4.76 18.23
N ASP A 247 15.66 -5.40 18.96
CA ASP A 247 16.41 -6.58 18.49
C ASP A 247 15.56 -7.86 18.41
N SER A 248 14.34 -7.87 18.97
CA SER A 248 13.41 -9.00 18.89
C SER A 248 12.71 -9.12 17.54
N GLY A 249 12.77 -8.08 16.69
CA GLY A 249 12.11 -8.07 15.40
C GLY A 249 10.58 -8.13 15.50
N SER A 250 9.96 -8.41 14.35
CA SER A 250 8.51 -8.55 14.19
C SER A 250 8.02 -9.96 14.56
N MET A 251 6.73 -10.10 14.94
CA MET A 251 6.13 -11.41 15.18
C MET A 251 5.67 -12.02 13.84
N SER A 252 6.46 -12.95 13.31
CA SER A 252 6.14 -13.60 12.03
C SER A 252 4.82 -14.38 12.08
N LEU A 253 4.24 -14.71 10.92
CA LEU A 253 3.06 -15.59 10.86
C LEU A 253 3.32 -16.97 11.48
N VAL A 254 4.58 -17.43 11.47
CA VAL A 254 5.00 -18.68 12.14
C VAL A 254 4.90 -18.53 13.65
N ASP A 255 5.36 -17.41 14.20
CA ASP A 255 5.30 -17.13 15.63
C ASP A 255 3.86 -16.95 16.11
N ILE A 256 3.01 -16.25 15.34
CA ILE A 256 1.57 -16.16 15.61
C ILE A 256 0.95 -17.57 15.65
N ASN A 257 1.23 -18.40 14.64
CA ASN A 257 0.74 -19.79 14.61
C ASN A 257 1.22 -20.60 15.82
N ASN A 258 2.48 -20.45 16.22
CA ASN A 258 3.02 -21.12 17.41
C ASN A 258 2.31 -20.64 18.69
N ALA A 259 2.10 -19.34 18.83
CA ALA A 259 1.45 -18.75 20.00
C ALA A 259 -0.02 -19.20 20.13
N LEU A 260 -0.77 -19.19 19.03
CA LEU A 260 -2.17 -19.62 18.98
C LEU A 260 -2.31 -21.13 19.19
N SER A 261 -1.39 -21.92 18.63
CA SER A 261 -1.30 -23.36 18.86
C SER A 261 -1.05 -23.68 20.34
N ALA A 262 -0.06 -23.00 20.95
CA ALA A 262 0.29 -23.19 22.35
C ALA A 262 -0.82 -22.74 23.30
N ALA A 263 -1.55 -21.67 22.96
CA ALA A 263 -2.72 -21.22 23.71
C ALA A 263 -3.93 -22.16 23.57
N ASN A 264 -3.96 -22.97 22.50
CA ASN A 264 -5.01 -23.95 22.18
C ASN A 264 -6.44 -23.38 22.38
N THR A 265 -6.65 -22.17 21.88
CA THR A 265 -7.92 -21.44 22.02
C THR A 265 -8.52 -21.21 20.65
N LYS A 266 -9.84 -21.39 20.55
CA LYS A 266 -10.61 -21.02 19.36
C LYS A 266 -11.33 -19.69 19.59
N PHE A 267 -11.45 -18.93 18.52
CA PHE A 267 -12.04 -17.59 18.50
C PHE A 267 -13.19 -17.54 17.51
N ASP A 268 -14.15 -16.67 17.79
CA ASP A 268 -15.17 -16.28 16.82
C ASP A 268 -14.52 -15.43 15.72
N MET A 269 -13.77 -14.41 16.16
CA MET A 269 -13.10 -13.48 15.28
C MET A 269 -11.67 -13.24 15.76
N ILE A 270 -10.73 -13.25 14.83
CA ILE A 270 -9.42 -12.63 15.02
C ILE A 270 -9.36 -11.38 14.15
N GLY A 271 -9.04 -10.25 14.77
CA GLY A 271 -8.92 -8.95 14.14
C GLY A 271 -7.48 -8.45 14.13
N PHE A 272 -7.06 -7.81 13.05
CA PHE A 272 -5.81 -7.07 12.98
C PHE A 272 -6.13 -5.60 12.72
N ASP A 273 -6.07 -4.79 13.78
CA ASP A 273 -5.98 -3.33 13.70
C ASP A 273 -4.49 -2.98 13.45
N ALA A 274 -4.02 -3.48 12.29
CA ALA A 274 -2.66 -3.42 11.81
C ALA A 274 -2.63 -3.52 10.27
N CYS A 275 -1.67 -2.81 9.67
CA CYS A 275 -1.45 -2.73 8.23
C CYS A 275 -1.25 -4.10 7.57
N LEU A 276 -1.73 -4.28 6.33
CA LEU A 276 -1.33 -5.37 5.42
C LEU A 276 -1.67 -6.81 5.88
N MET A 277 -2.43 -7.01 6.97
CA MET A 277 -2.66 -8.35 7.54
C MET A 277 -3.79 -9.15 6.87
N ALA A 278 -4.54 -8.57 5.92
CA ALA A 278 -5.49 -9.29 5.09
C ALA A 278 -4.78 -10.02 3.94
N THR A 279 -4.06 -11.09 4.29
CA THR A 279 -3.34 -11.93 3.34
C THR A 279 -3.93 -13.34 3.32
N ALA A 280 -3.86 -14.00 2.17
CA ALA A 280 -4.29 -15.38 2.01
C ALA A 280 -3.50 -16.33 2.93
N GLU A 281 -2.22 -16.04 3.15
CA GLU A 281 -1.32 -16.75 4.05
C GLU A 281 -1.81 -16.65 5.50
N ASN A 282 -2.10 -15.43 5.96
CA ASN A 282 -2.60 -15.21 7.31
C ASN A 282 -3.99 -15.84 7.49
N ALA A 283 -4.89 -15.63 6.52
CA ALA A 283 -6.22 -16.20 6.54
C ALA A 283 -6.18 -17.74 6.60
N LEU A 284 -5.39 -18.39 5.74
CA LEU A 284 -5.27 -19.85 5.76
C LEU A 284 -4.66 -20.36 7.07
N MET A 285 -3.66 -19.69 7.63
CA MET A 285 -3.09 -20.02 8.93
C MET A 285 -4.16 -19.97 10.04
N LEU A 286 -4.99 -18.93 10.02
CA LEU A 286 -6.02 -18.68 11.04
C LEU A 286 -7.25 -19.58 10.92
N THR A 287 -7.44 -20.30 9.81
CA THR A 287 -8.51 -21.30 9.68
C THR A 287 -8.55 -22.31 10.83
N LYS A 288 -7.37 -22.59 11.40
CA LYS A 288 -7.19 -23.50 12.54
C LYS A 288 -7.62 -22.88 13.86
N TYR A 289 -7.80 -21.57 13.98
CA TYR A 289 -7.93 -20.88 15.26
C TYR A 289 -9.18 -19.99 15.37
N ALA A 290 -9.76 -19.55 14.25
CA ALA A 290 -10.90 -18.65 14.26
C ALA A 290 -11.96 -19.00 13.22
N ASP A 291 -13.17 -18.48 13.40
CA ASP A 291 -14.24 -18.58 12.41
C ASP A 291 -14.18 -17.44 11.39
N TYR A 292 -13.74 -16.25 11.80
CA TYR A 292 -13.63 -15.06 10.95
C TYR A 292 -12.32 -14.31 11.16
N LEU A 293 -11.83 -13.70 10.08
CA LEU A 293 -10.73 -12.73 10.07
C LEU A 293 -11.28 -11.34 9.72
N VAL A 294 -10.86 -10.32 10.46
CA VAL A 294 -11.04 -8.91 10.07
C VAL A 294 -9.67 -8.24 9.95
N ALA A 295 -9.31 -7.77 8.76
CA ALA A 295 -7.99 -7.18 8.51
C ALA A 295 -7.99 -6.27 7.26
N SER A 296 -6.91 -5.49 7.11
CA SER A 296 -6.68 -4.60 5.97
C SER A 296 -5.66 -5.18 4.98
N GLU A 297 -5.91 -4.99 3.68
CA GLU A 297 -4.92 -5.30 2.62
C GLU A 297 -3.90 -4.18 2.45
N GLU A 298 -4.25 -2.97 2.88
CA GLU A 298 -3.46 -1.75 2.71
C GLU A 298 -2.81 -1.35 4.04
N THR A 299 -1.94 -0.35 3.98
CA THR A 299 -1.56 0.42 5.17
C THR A 299 -2.78 1.12 5.77
N GLU A 300 -3.00 0.96 7.08
CA GLU A 300 -4.10 1.62 7.77
C GLU A 300 -3.71 3.05 8.16
N PRO A 301 -4.58 4.06 7.98
CA PRO A 301 -4.39 5.36 8.59
C PRO A 301 -4.21 5.27 10.10
N GLY A 302 -3.36 6.14 10.66
CA GLY A 302 -2.99 6.14 12.08
C GLY A 302 -4.13 6.36 13.09
N LEU A 303 -5.37 6.54 12.64
CA LEU A 303 -6.53 6.58 13.53
C LEU A 303 -6.94 5.19 14.04
N GLY A 304 -6.55 4.11 13.35
CA GLY A 304 -6.96 2.75 13.70
C GLY A 304 -8.47 2.53 13.58
N TRP A 305 -8.96 1.41 14.14
CA TRP A 305 -10.39 1.11 14.16
C TRP A 305 -11.14 2.05 15.11
N TYR A 306 -12.41 2.34 14.80
CA TYR A 306 -13.25 3.15 15.68
C TYR A 306 -14.01 2.30 16.71
N TYR A 307 -13.51 2.23 17.95
CA TYR A 307 -13.94 1.20 18.91
C TYR A 307 -15.31 1.45 19.55
N THR A 308 -15.69 2.71 19.78
CA THR A 308 -16.85 3.05 20.62
C THR A 308 -18.16 2.43 20.11
N ASN A 309 -18.39 2.49 18.80
CA ASN A 309 -19.66 2.11 18.19
C ASN A 309 -19.90 0.60 18.23
N PHE A 310 -18.96 -0.20 17.72
CA PHE A 310 -19.16 -1.66 17.65
C PHE A 310 -19.18 -2.30 19.03
N LEU A 311 -18.42 -1.77 20.00
CA LEU A 311 -18.46 -2.23 21.38
C LEU A 311 -19.80 -1.93 22.05
N THR A 312 -20.36 -0.73 21.82
CA THR A 312 -21.69 -0.36 22.32
C THR A 312 -22.77 -1.28 21.75
N ASN A 313 -22.68 -1.58 20.45
CA ASN A 313 -23.64 -2.46 19.78
C ASN A 313 -23.50 -3.92 20.25
N LEU A 314 -22.28 -4.43 20.37
CA LEU A 314 -22.02 -5.77 20.91
C LEU A 314 -22.43 -5.91 22.37
N ALA A 315 -22.31 -4.86 23.18
CA ALA A 315 -22.85 -4.86 24.53
C ALA A 315 -24.38 -4.80 24.56
N SER A 316 -25.03 -4.20 23.55
CA SER A 316 -26.50 -4.20 23.46
C SER A 316 -27.05 -5.57 23.03
N ASP A 317 -26.32 -6.29 22.18
CA ASP A 317 -26.62 -7.66 21.77
C ASP A 317 -25.32 -8.46 21.63
N THR A 318 -24.98 -9.21 22.68
CA THR A 318 -23.78 -10.06 22.69
C THR A 318 -23.86 -11.24 21.73
N SER A 319 -25.05 -11.50 21.18
CA SER A 319 -25.32 -12.53 20.18
C SER A 319 -25.31 -12.00 18.74
N MET A 320 -24.97 -10.72 18.52
CA MET A 320 -24.91 -10.12 17.18
C MET A 320 -24.12 -11.00 16.21
N ASP A 321 -24.63 -11.17 14.98
CA ASP A 321 -23.94 -11.94 13.94
C ASP A 321 -22.52 -11.41 13.70
N THR A 322 -21.55 -12.32 13.52
CA THR A 322 -20.14 -11.94 13.41
C THR A 322 -19.84 -11.19 12.12
N VAL A 323 -20.55 -11.47 11.02
CA VAL A 323 -20.40 -10.71 9.76
C VAL A 323 -20.96 -9.30 9.94
N ASP A 324 -22.08 -9.14 10.64
CA ASP A 324 -22.64 -7.81 10.95
C ASP A 324 -21.71 -7.00 11.89
N LEU A 325 -21.12 -7.66 12.90
CA LEU A 325 -20.11 -7.05 13.77
C LEU A 325 -18.89 -6.60 12.96
N GLY A 326 -18.33 -7.48 12.14
CA GLY A 326 -17.18 -7.18 11.28
C GLY A 326 -17.49 -6.09 10.25
N LYS A 327 -18.69 -6.11 9.66
CA LYS A 327 -19.17 -5.06 8.77
C LYS A 327 -19.18 -3.70 9.45
N GLN A 328 -19.68 -3.64 10.69
CA GLN A 328 -19.70 -2.40 11.45
C GLN A 328 -18.28 -1.86 11.69
N ILE A 329 -17.34 -2.72 12.08
CA ILE A 329 -15.93 -2.36 12.24
C ILE A 329 -15.39 -1.75 10.94
N CYS A 330 -15.62 -2.41 9.80
CA CYS A 330 -15.18 -1.94 8.48
C CYS A 330 -15.79 -0.59 8.09
N ASP A 331 -17.10 -0.42 8.26
CA ASP A 331 -17.80 0.82 7.91
C ASP A 331 -17.38 2.00 8.80
N ASP A 332 -17.26 1.78 10.11
CA ASP A 332 -16.88 2.82 11.06
C ASP A 332 -15.43 3.27 10.82
N PHE A 333 -14.51 2.33 10.56
CA PHE A 333 -13.11 2.61 10.20
C PHE A 333 -12.99 3.48 8.94
N VAL A 334 -13.56 3.02 7.82
CA VAL A 334 -13.47 3.75 6.54
C VAL A 334 -14.14 5.12 6.64
N SER A 335 -15.27 5.21 7.36
CA SER A 335 -15.97 6.47 7.58
C SER A 335 -15.18 7.44 8.47
N ALA A 336 -14.50 6.94 9.51
CA ALA A 336 -13.66 7.77 10.38
C ALA A 336 -12.43 8.30 9.64
N CYS A 337 -11.81 7.46 8.81
CA CYS A 337 -10.70 7.85 7.95
C CYS A 337 -11.13 8.87 6.90
N ALA A 338 -12.27 8.67 6.22
CA ALA A 338 -12.76 9.65 5.24
C ALA A 338 -12.99 11.05 5.83
N ARG A 339 -13.31 11.15 7.12
CA ARG A 339 -13.47 12.44 7.83
C ARG A 339 -12.14 13.04 8.30
N SER A 340 -11.21 12.21 8.76
CA SER A 340 -10.03 12.64 9.51
C SER A 340 -8.76 12.67 8.67
N CYS A 341 -8.73 11.92 7.57
CA CYS A 341 -7.60 11.81 6.65
C CYS A 341 -8.09 11.65 5.19
N PRO A 342 -8.82 12.65 4.66
CA PRO A 342 -9.38 12.57 3.30
C PRO A 342 -8.27 12.37 2.26
N GLY A 343 -8.45 11.40 1.37
CA GLY A 343 -7.50 11.07 0.31
C GLY A 343 -6.53 9.93 0.63
N GLN A 344 -6.51 9.44 1.88
CA GLN A 344 -5.76 8.25 2.25
C GLN A 344 -6.49 6.97 1.84
N GLY A 345 -5.71 5.98 1.39
CA GLY A 345 -6.25 4.66 1.04
C GLY A 345 -6.70 3.92 2.29
N THR A 346 -7.88 3.30 2.22
CA THR A 346 -8.37 2.43 3.30
C THR A 346 -9.00 1.18 2.73
N THR A 347 -8.65 0.02 3.29
CA THR A 347 -9.33 -1.25 3.02
C THR A 347 -9.58 -1.96 4.34
N LEU A 348 -10.71 -2.62 4.51
CA LEU A 348 -10.95 -3.56 5.60
C LEU A 348 -11.97 -4.61 5.15
N SER A 349 -11.69 -5.88 5.42
CA SER A 349 -12.51 -6.99 4.98
C SER A 349 -12.86 -7.94 6.12
N VAL A 350 -13.96 -8.66 5.97
CA VAL A 350 -14.39 -9.77 6.82
C VAL A 350 -14.29 -11.04 5.98
N THR A 351 -13.40 -11.95 6.36
CA THR A 351 -13.20 -13.23 5.68
C THR A 351 -13.73 -14.38 6.52
N ASP A 352 -14.54 -15.24 5.91
CA ASP A 352 -15.01 -16.49 6.51
C ASP A 352 -13.93 -17.57 6.39
N LEU A 353 -13.31 -17.88 7.52
CA LEU A 353 -12.19 -18.82 7.57
C LEU A 353 -12.64 -20.28 7.47
N ALA A 354 -13.86 -20.59 7.89
CA ALA A 354 -14.41 -21.94 7.75
C ALA A 354 -14.67 -22.28 6.28
N GLU A 355 -15.21 -21.33 5.52
CA GLU A 355 -15.41 -21.50 4.08
C GLU A 355 -14.07 -21.53 3.32
N LEU A 356 -13.15 -20.63 3.68
CA LEU A 356 -11.83 -20.56 3.07
C LEU A 356 -11.08 -21.88 3.23
N GLU A 357 -11.07 -22.47 4.43
CA GLU A 357 -10.43 -23.77 4.72
C GLU A 357 -10.87 -24.87 3.74
N LYS A 358 -12.16 -24.87 3.39
CA LYS A 358 -12.75 -25.88 2.51
C LYS A 358 -12.49 -25.60 1.03
N THR A 359 -12.65 -24.35 0.62
CA THR A 359 -12.78 -23.98 -0.80
C THR A 359 -11.47 -23.55 -1.43
N PHE A 360 -10.62 -22.84 -0.68
CA PHE A 360 -9.44 -22.16 -1.21
C PHE A 360 -8.29 -23.10 -1.62
N PRO A 361 -7.86 -24.09 -0.80
CA PRO A 361 -6.68 -24.90 -1.14
C PRO A 361 -6.72 -25.58 -2.52
N PRO A 362 -7.80 -26.28 -2.93
CA PRO A 362 -7.81 -26.95 -4.23
C PRO A 362 -7.79 -25.98 -5.42
N VAL A 363 -8.56 -24.88 -5.37
CA VAL A 363 -8.59 -23.90 -6.46
C VAL A 363 -7.28 -23.12 -6.56
N PHE A 364 -6.69 -22.78 -5.41
CA PHE A 364 -5.41 -22.08 -5.34
C PHE A 364 -4.26 -22.93 -5.88
N ASN A 365 -4.24 -24.24 -5.58
CA ASN A 365 -3.25 -25.15 -6.15
C ASN A 365 -3.37 -25.28 -7.67
N ASN A 366 -4.59 -25.28 -8.23
CA ASN A 366 -4.80 -25.32 -9.67
C ASN A 366 -4.36 -24.00 -10.34
N PHE A 367 -4.69 -22.86 -9.74
CA PHE A 367 -4.19 -21.56 -10.18
C PHE A 367 -2.65 -21.51 -10.16
N ALA A 368 -2.02 -21.97 -9.09
CA ALA A 368 -0.56 -22.00 -8.96
C ALA A 368 0.10 -22.86 -10.05
N LYS A 369 -0.44 -24.07 -10.31
CA LYS A 369 0.03 -24.93 -11.41
C LYS A 369 -0.10 -24.26 -12.76
N LYS A 370 -1.27 -23.67 -13.05
CA LYS A 370 -1.50 -23.01 -14.33
C LYS A 370 -0.60 -21.80 -14.53
N THR A 371 -0.41 -21.00 -13.49
CA THR A 371 0.48 -19.83 -13.53
C THR A 371 1.93 -20.24 -13.71
N SER A 372 2.37 -21.35 -13.09
CA SER A 372 3.70 -21.93 -13.30
C SER A 372 3.92 -22.39 -14.76
N GLU A 373 2.92 -23.00 -15.40
CA GLU A 373 2.98 -23.32 -16.84
C GLU A 373 3.09 -22.06 -17.71
N LEU A 374 2.35 -21.01 -17.37
CA LEU A 374 2.42 -19.72 -18.07
C LEU A 374 3.76 -19.04 -17.86
N ASN A 375 4.36 -19.09 -16.67
CA ASN A 375 5.72 -18.57 -16.45
C ASN A 375 6.75 -19.21 -17.40
N ALA A 376 6.53 -20.46 -17.82
CA ALA A 376 7.40 -21.17 -18.74
C ALA A 376 7.14 -20.84 -20.23
N THR A 377 5.93 -20.40 -20.57
CA THR A 377 5.45 -20.37 -21.97
C THR A 377 5.01 -18.99 -22.44
N ASP A 378 4.53 -18.15 -21.53
CA ASP A 378 3.96 -16.83 -21.77
C ASP A 378 4.12 -15.97 -20.49
N PHE A 379 5.38 -15.76 -20.10
CA PHE A 379 5.71 -14.98 -18.90
C PHE A 379 5.25 -13.52 -19.03
N ALA A 380 5.24 -12.96 -20.25
CA ALA A 380 4.73 -11.62 -20.51
C ALA A 380 3.28 -11.45 -20.02
N ARG A 381 2.40 -12.43 -20.27
CA ARG A 381 1.03 -12.42 -19.74
C ARG A 381 0.99 -12.41 -18.21
N VAL A 382 1.80 -13.25 -17.55
CA VAL A 382 1.84 -13.30 -16.08
C VAL A 382 2.36 -11.99 -15.50
N SER A 383 3.43 -11.45 -16.07
CA SER A 383 4.04 -10.20 -15.63
C SER A 383 3.10 -9.00 -15.84
N LYS A 384 2.43 -8.91 -16.99
CA LYS A 384 1.39 -7.88 -17.24
C LYS A 384 0.22 -8.02 -16.26
N ALA A 385 -0.25 -9.24 -15.99
CA ALA A 385 -1.31 -9.48 -15.02
C ALA A 385 -0.92 -9.07 -13.59
N ARG A 386 0.33 -9.36 -13.19
CA ARG A 386 0.90 -8.92 -11.92
C ARG A 386 1.00 -7.38 -11.84
N LYS A 387 1.51 -6.73 -12.89
CA LYS A 387 1.58 -5.26 -12.97
C LYS A 387 0.20 -4.61 -12.82
N ALA A 388 -0.81 -5.16 -13.48
CA ALA A 388 -2.18 -4.63 -13.46
C ALA A 388 -2.93 -4.98 -12.17
N ALA A 389 -2.42 -5.91 -11.35
CA ALA A 389 -3.02 -6.23 -10.07
C ALA A 389 -2.79 -5.09 -9.09
N LYS A 390 -3.76 -4.82 -8.20
CA LYS A 390 -3.60 -3.82 -7.15
C LYS A 390 -2.45 -4.24 -6.23
N GLU A 391 -1.37 -3.47 -6.20
CA GLU A 391 -0.24 -3.66 -5.28
C GLU A 391 -0.41 -2.76 -4.04
N PHE A 392 0.00 -3.27 -2.89
CA PHE A 392 -0.08 -2.57 -1.60
C PHE A 392 1.33 -2.27 -1.09
N SER A 393 1.52 -1.08 -0.51
CA SER A 393 2.83 -0.62 -0.01
C SER A 393 4.00 -0.79 -1.01
N ARG A 394 3.79 -0.42 -2.28
CA ARG A 394 4.78 -0.56 -3.37
C ARG A 394 6.11 0.15 -3.09
N SER A 395 6.08 1.27 -2.37
CA SER A 395 7.27 2.01 -1.91
C SER A 395 8.19 1.16 -1.03
N SER A 396 7.63 0.18 -0.33
CA SER A 396 8.33 -0.70 0.61
C SER A 396 8.74 -2.04 0.00
N SER A 397 8.46 -2.25 -1.29
CA SER A 397 8.91 -3.42 -2.08
C SER A 397 8.60 -4.78 -1.43
N ILE A 398 7.45 -4.87 -0.77
CA ILE A 398 6.98 -6.09 -0.07
C ILE A 398 6.26 -7.08 -1.00
N ASP A 399 6.01 -6.70 -2.26
CA ASP A 399 5.43 -7.54 -3.32
C ASP A 399 4.07 -8.16 -2.96
N GLN A 400 3.23 -7.42 -2.24
CA GLN A 400 1.91 -7.86 -1.81
C GLN A 400 0.83 -7.30 -2.76
N ILE A 401 0.11 -8.19 -3.43
CA ILE A 401 -0.89 -7.83 -4.45
C ILE A 401 -2.26 -8.46 -4.16
N ASP A 402 -3.33 -7.79 -4.58
CA ASP A 402 -4.70 -8.33 -4.48
C ASP A 402 -4.84 -9.61 -5.31
N LEU A 403 -5.24 -10.70 -4.65
CA LEU A 403 -5.20 -12.03 -5.26
C LEU A 403 -6.33 -12.21 -6.28
N ALA A 404 -7.51 -11.61 -6.05
CA ALA A 404 -8.63 -11.69 -6.98
C ALA A 404 -8.36 -10.86 -8.25
N SER A 405 -7.71 -9.71 -8.11
CA SER A 405 -7.27 -8.82 -9.18
C SER A 405 -6.21 -9.49 -10.04
N LEU A 406 -5.18 -10.09 -9.43
CA LEU A 406 -4.20 -10.91 -10.15
C LEU A 406 -4.90 -12.01 -10.97
N ALA A 407 -5.79 -12.76 -10.33
CA ALA A 407 -6.50 -13.86 -10.97
C ALA A 407 -7.40 -13.37 -12.13
N ASN A 408 -8.09 -12.24 -11.94
CA ASN A 408 -8.90 -11.62 -12.98
C ASN A 408 -8.06 -11.21 -14.19
N ASN A 409 -6.92 -10.56 -13.95
CA ASN A 409 -6.04 -10.08 -15.02
C ASN A 409 -5.34 -11.23 -15.76
N LEU A 410 -5.10 -12.36 -15.08
CA LEU A 410 -4.52 -13.54 -15.73
C LEU A 410 -5.53 -14.20 -16.68
N GLY A 411 -6.82 -14.21 -16.35
CA GLY A 411 -7.90 -14.56 -17.28
C GLY A 411 -7.93 -16.02 -17.75
N THR A 412 -7.43 -16.97 -16.95
CA THR A 412 -7.59 -18.42 -17.22
C THR A 412 -8.81 -18.98 -16.48
N PRO A 413 -9.35 -20.15 -16.88
CA PRO A 413 -10.42 -20.81 -16.12
C PRO A 413 -10.07 -21.06 -14.65
N GLU A 414 -8.84 -21.47 -14.35
CA GLU A 414 -8.34 -21.68 -12.98
C GLU A 414 -8.27 -20.37 -12.20
N SER A 415 -7.92 -19.28 -12.88
CA SER A 415 -7.87 -17.95 -12.28
C SER A 415 -9.26 -17.40 -11.99
N SER A 416 -10.22 -17.60 -12.90
CA SER A 416 -11.63 -17.27 -12.65
C SER A 416 -12.20 -18.04 -11.46
N ALA A 417 -11.90 -19.34 -11.35
CA ALA A 417 -12.33 -20.15 -10.20
C ALA A 417 -11.73 -19.65 -8.87
N LEU A 418 -10.46 -19.23 -8.89
CA LEU A 418 -9.82 -18.63 -7.71
C LEU A 418 -10.46 -17.29 -7.34
N LYS A 419 -10.69 -16.41 -8.31
CA LYS A 419 -11.38 -15.12 -8.11
C LYS A 419 -12.74 -15.33 -7.44
N ASP A 420 -13.57 -16.21 -7.98
CA ASP A 420 -14.91 -16.47 -7.46
C ASP A 420 -14.87 -17.07 -6.04
N CYS A 421 -13.89 -17.94 -5.77
CA CYS A 421 -13.66 -18.50 -4.43
C CYS A 421 -13.31 -17.42 -3.41
N ILE A 422 -12.41 -16.48 -3.74
CA ILE A 422 -12.04 -15.38 -2.85
C ILE A 422 -13.23 -14.46 -2.59
N LEU A 423 -13.92 -14.03 -3.65
CA LEU A 423 -15.09 -13.15 -3.52
C LEU A 423 -16.25 -13.80 -2.75
N SER A 424 -16.33 -15.14 -2.74
CA SER A 424 -17.28 -15.88 -1.91
C SER A 424 -16.87 -15.92 -0.44
N ALA A 425 -15.60 -16.20 -0.14
CA ALA A 425 -15.09 -16.31 1.22
C ALA A 425 -15.02 -14.95 1.94
N VAL A 426 -14.78 -13.86 1.21
CA VAL A 426 -14.85 -12.49 1.73
C VAL A 426 -16.32 -12.07 1.87
N LYS A 427 -16.83 -12.09 3.11
CA LYS A 427 -18.24 -11.83 3.43
C LYS A 427 -18.60 -10.36 3.42
N TYR A 428 -17.63 -9.51 3.67
CA TYR A 428 -17.80 -8.07 3.54
C TYR A 428 -16.45 -7.45 3.21
N ASN A 429 -16.43 -6.50 2.29
CA ASN A 429 -15.24 -5.72 1.96
C ASN A 429 -15.63 -4.25 1.93
N ARG A 430 -14.81 -3.39 2.54
CA ARG A 430 -15.02 -1.94 2.52
C ARG A 430 -13.73 -1.24 2.13
N VAL A 431 -13.82 -0.43 1.09
CA VAL A 431 -12.70 0.38 0.63
C VAL A 431 -13.06 1.86 0.58
N GLY A 432 -12.05 2.71 0.75
CA GLY A 432 -12.15 4.15 0.56
C GLY A 432 -12.36 4.52 -0.91
N ASN A 433 -12.90 5.72 -1.17
CA ASN A 433 -13.30 6.15 -2.52
C ASN A 433 -12.13 6.31 -3.52
N ASN A 434 -10.89 6.25 -3.04
CA ASN A 434 -9.65 6.39 -3.79
C ASN A 434 -8.95 5.03 -4.07
N ILE A 435 -9.56 3.91 -3.67
CA ILE A 435 -9.06 2.55 -3.95
C ILE A 435 -10.08 1.80 -4.81
N THR A 436 -9.59 1.12 -5.83
CA THR A 436 -10.33 0.12 -6.62
C THR A 436 -9.52 -1.18 -6.68
N ASN A 437 -10.20 -2.28 -7.05
CA ASN A 437 -9.59 -3.60 -7.25
C ASN A 437 -8.86 -4.18 -6.01
N ALA A 438 -9.24 -3.74 -4.81
CA ALA A 438 -8.88 -4.36 -3.54
C ALA A 438 -10.11 -5.14 -3.04
N CYS A 439 -10.03 -6.46 -3.06
CA CYS A 439 -11.13 -7.40 -2.95
C CYS A 439 -11.18 -8.10 -1.59
N GLY A 440 -10.23 -7.80 -0.70
CA GLY A 440 -10.24 -8.18 0.71
C GLY A 440 -9.20 -9.23 1.10
N LEU A 441 -8.44 -9.81 0.15
CA LEU A 441 -7.33 -10.73 0.43
C LEU A 441 -6.20 -10.55 -0.60
N SER A 442 -5.05 -10.18 -0.08
CA SER A 442 -3.80 -10.07 -0.82
C SER A 442 -2.92 -11.32 -0.70
N VAL A 443 -1.85 -11.40 -1.48
CA VAL A 443 -0.85 -12.47 -1.41
C VAL A 443 0.55 -11.91 -1.74
N TYR A 444 1.60 -12.54 -1.24
CA TYR A 444 2.95 -12.27 -1.75
C TYR A 444 3.14 -12.92 -3.13
N TYR A 445 3.45 -12.11 -4.14
CA TYR A 445 3.87 -12.56 -5.47
C TYR A 445 5.06 -11.74 -5.97
N PRO A 446 6.24 -12.36 -6.17
CA PRO A 446 7.49 -11.62 -6.36
C PRO A 446 7.43 -10.66 -7.54
N SER A 447 7.96 -9.45 -7.34
CA SER A 447 8.47 -8.59 -8.41
C SER A 447 9.98 -8.76 -8.49
N GLY A 448 10.58 -8.27 -9.57
CA GLY A 448 12.03 -8.36 -9.74
C GLY A 448 12.83 -7.58 -8.70
N LYS A 449 12.21 -6.69 -7.92
CA LYS A 449 12.93 -5.83 -6.97
C LYS A 449 13.37 -6.58 -5.72
N SER A 450 12.69 -7.67 -5.37
CA SER A 450 12.79 -8.32 -4.05
C SER A 450 12.92 -9.84 -4.11
N ASN A 451 13.72 -10.39 -5.05
CA ASN A 451 14.02 -11.83 -5.11
C ASN A 451 14.54 -12.42 -3.77
N LYS A 452 15.06 -11.57 -2.88
CA LYS A 452 15.46 -11.92 -1.49
C LYS A 452 14.28 -12.40 -0.62
N LEU A 453 13.07 -11.92 -0.86
CA LEU A 453 11.88 -12.24 -0.07
C LEU A 453 11.31 -13.62 -0.37
N VAL A 454 11.60 -14.19 -1.55
CA VAL A 454 11.09 -15.52 -1.97
C VAL A 454 11.47 -16.60 -0.96
N LYS A 455 12.69 -16.55 -0.43
CA LYS A 455 13.15 -17.50 0.61
C LYS A 455 12.33 -17.37 1.90
N ALA A 456 12.10 -16.14 2.35
CA ALA A 456 11.32 -15.88 3.56
C ALA A 456 9.87 -16.34 3.37
N ALA A 457 9.25 -16.02 2.23
CA ALA A 457 7.92 -16.46 1.86
C ALA A 457 7.79 -17.99 1.90
N LYS A 458 8.71 -18.71 1.25
CA LYS A 458 8.70 -20.18 1.24
C LYS A 458 8.88 -20.80 2.62
N ALA A 459 9.67 -20.17 3.50
CA ALA A 459 9.81 -20.62 4.88
C ALA A 459 8.49 -20.48 5.65
N VAL A 460 7.80 -19.35 5.49
CA VAL A 460 6.45 -19.13 6.04
C VAL A 460 5.48 -20.19 5.49
N TYR A 461 5.41 -20.36 4.18
CA TYR A 461 4.46 -21.26 3.51
C TYR A 461 4.60 -22.70 4.00
N LYS A 462 5.84 -23.18 4.10
CA LYS A 462 6.14 -24.51 4.64
C LYS A 462 5.67 -24.68 6.08
N SER A 463 5.83 -23.64 6.90
CA SER A 463 5.48 -23.71 8.32
C SER A 463 3.97 -23.67 8.56
N ILE A 464 3.22 -22.85 7.81
CA ILE A 464 1.77 -22.70 8.00
C ILE A 464 0.97 -23.74 7.21
N GLY A 465 1.58 -24.38 6.22
CA GLY A 465 0.96 -25.38 5.34
C GLY A 465 0.16 -24.73 4.20
N PHE A 466 0.75 -23.73 3.53
CA PHE A 466 0.07 -22.93 2.51
C PHE A 466 -0.13 -23.68 1.18
N SER A 467 0.89 -23.73 0.32
CA SER A 467 0.87 -24.52 -0.92
C SER A 467 2.29 -24.74 -1.44
N ASP A 468 2.66 -26.00 -1.64
CA ASP A 468 3.94 -26.36 -2.28
C ASP A 468 3.93 -25.97 -3.77
N GLU A 469 2.78 -26.09 -4.44
CA GLU A 469 2.66 -25.68 -5.83
C GLU A 469 2.76 -24.17 -6.00
N TYR A 470 2.22 -23.39 -5.08
CA TYR A 470 2.41 -21.93 -5.08
C TYR A 470 3.87 -21.56 -4.76
N SER A 471 4.52 -22.28 -3.84
CA SER A 471 5.94 -22.10 -3.53
C SER A 471 6.83 -22.27 -4.78
N ARG A 472 6.51 -23.25 -5.64
CA ARG A 472 7.20 -23.41 -6.94
C ARG A 472 6.80 -22.34 -7.94
N CYS A 473 5.52 -21.97 -8.01
CA CYS A 473 5.03 -20.89 -8.87
C CYS A 473 5.78 -19.56 -8.64
N ILE A 474 5.95 -19.15 -7.38
CA ILE A 474 6.72 -17.93 -7.06
C ILE A 474 8.23 -18.11 -7.34
N SER A 475 8.76 -19.33 -7.22
CA SER A 475 10.15 -19.64 -7.57
C SER A 475 10.39 -19.55 -9.08
N ASP A 476 9.41 -19.99 -9.88
CA ASP A 476 9.40 -19.86 -11.33
C ASP A 476 9.37 -18.39 -11.76
N ALA A 477 8.46 -17.60 -11.18
CA ALA A 477 8.37 -16.16 -11.46
C ALA A 477 9.66 -15.41 -11.09
N ALA A 478 10.22 -15.68 -9.91
CA ALA A 478 11.50 -15.11 -9.47
C ALA A 478 12.67 -15.53 -10.37
N THR A 479 12.65 -16.76 -10.89
CA THR A 479 13.67 -17.25 -11.83
C THR A 479 13.60 -16.50 -13.15
N MET A 480 12.41 -16.35 -13.75
CA MET A 480 12.23 -15.61 -15.00
C MET A 480 12.66 -14.15 -14.84
N THR A 481 12.22 -13.53 -13.75
CA THR A 481 12.51 -12.13 -13.46
C THR A 481 14.00 -11.91 -13.20
N GLY A 482 14.62 -12.71 -12.32
CA GLY A 482 16.05 -12.62 -12.04
C GLY A 482 16.93 -12.91 -13.26
N ALA A 483 16.52 -13.83 -14.13
CA ALA A 483 17.23 -14.09 -15.38
C ALA A 483 17.13 -12.90 -16.36
N GLY A 484 15.95 -12.30 -16.52
CA GLY A 484 15.78 -11.08 -17.31
C GLY A 484 16.59 -9.90 -16.77
N GLN A 485 16.57 -9.69 -15.46
CA GLN A 485 17.38 -8.66 -14.82
C GLN A 485 18.89 -8.90 -14.91
N SER A 486 19.32 -10.16 -15.02
CA SER A 486 20.74 -10.48 -15.20
C SER A 486 21.27 -10.01 -16.56
N VAL A 487 20.38 -9.93 -17.57
CA VAL A 487 20.72 -9.45 -18.93
C VAL A 487 20.28 -8.02 -19.19
N SER A 488 19.43 -7.43 -18.34
CA SER A 488 19.21 -5.99 -18.33
C SER A 488 20.51 -5.31 -17.92
N GLY A 489 21.09 -4.49 -18.81
CA GLY A 489 22.28 -3.72 -18.47
C GLY A 489 21.96 -2.82 -17.28
N TYR A 490 22.70 -2.93 -16.17
CA TYR A 490 22.64 -1.98 -15.07
C TYR A 490 23.25 -0.65 -15.50
N GLU A 491 22.63 -0.02 -16.49
CA GLU A 491 22.88 1.35 -16.88
C GLU A 491 22.29 2.21 -15.75
N THR A 492 23.12 3.06 -15.16
CA THR A 492 22.59 4.12 -14.29
C THR A 492 22.22 5.29 -15.19
N PRO A 493 21.25 6.14 -14.79
CA PRO A 493 20.95 7.34 -15.58
C PRO A 493 22.19 8.21 -15.77
N LEU A 494 23.08 8.23 -14.77
CA LEU A 494 24.34 8.95 -14.83
C LEU A 494 25.39 8.27 -15.72
N GLY A 495 25.38 6.93 -15.82
CA GLY A 495 26.19 6.20 -16.79
C GLY A 495 25.87 6.59 -18.23
N SER A 496 24.58 6.64 -18.57
CA SER A 496 24.12 7.15 -19.88
C SER A 496 24.52 8.63 -20.07
N LEU A 497 24.33 9.45 -19.04
CA LEU A 497 24.65 10.88 -19.06
C LEU A 497 26.12 11.21 -19.34
N ILE A 498 27.05 10.46 -18.74
CA ILE A 498 28.50 10.67 -18.89
C ILE A 498 29.11 9.84 -20.01
N GLY A 499 28.28 9.17 -20.83
CA GLY A 499 28.71 8.40 -21.99
C GLY A 499 29.45 7.11 -21.65
N GLN A 500 29.17 6.49 -20.49
CA GLN A 500 29.58 5.11 -20.27
C GLN A 500 28.82 4.23 -21.26
N SER A 501 29.56 3.48 -22.09
CA SER A 501 28.98 2.68 -23.15
C SER A 501 28.13 1.54 -22.57
N ALA A 502 26.87 1.47 -23.02
CA ALA A 502 26.03 0.30 -22.81
C ALA A 502 26.74 -0.95 -23.32
N SER A 503 26.84 -1.98 -22.46
CA SER A 503 27.30 -3.29 -22.89
C SER A 503 26.26 -3.86 -23.85
N SER A 504 26.57 -3.86 -25.16
CA SER A 504 25.73 -4.49 -26.18
C SER A 504 25.70 -6.00 -25.93
N SER A 505 24.63 -6.51 -25.33
CA SER A 505 24.45 -7.94 -25.12
C SER A 505 23.76 -8.55 -26.34
N THR A 506 24.54 -9.13 -27.26
CA THR A 506 23.97 -10.00 -28.31
C THR A 506 23.28 -11.20 -27.67
N GLN A 507 22.34 -11.84 -28.38
CA GLN A 507 21.61 -13.01 -27.87
C GLN A 507 22.53 -14.12 -27.33
N GLN A 508 23.70 -14.33 -27.95
CA GLN A 508 24.70 -15.29 -27.48
C GLN A 508 25.32 -14.91 -26.13
N ILE A 509 25.58 -13.62 -25.90
CA ILE A 509 26.09 -13.09 -24.62
C ILE A 509 25.00 -13.21 -23.55
N MET A 510 23.74 -12.91 -23.89
CA MET A 510 22.60 -13.07 -22.99
C MET A 510 22.50 -14.51 -22.47
N SER A 511 22.54 -15.52 -23.36
CA SER A 511 22.46 -16.93 -22.94
C SER A 511 23.59 -17.35 -21.98
N GLN A 512 24.80 -16.80 -22.15
CA GLN A 512 25.92 -17.06 -21.24
C GLN A 512 25.70 -16.44 -19.85
N VAL A 513 25.22 -15.19 -19.81
CA VAL A 513 24.91 -14.48 -18.56
C VAL A 513 23.77 -15.17 -17.81
N ILE A 514 22.71 -15.56 -18.53
CA ILE A 514 21.59 -16.32 -17.96
C ILE A 514 22.08 -17.66 -17.40
N GLY A 515 22.91 -18.41 -18.13
CA GLY A 515 23.50 -19.66 -17.64
C GLY A 515 24.34 -19.47 -16.38
N SER A 516 25.08 -18.36 -16.29
CA SER A 516 25.83 -18.00 -15.08
C SER A 516 24.89 -17.68 -13.91
N PHE A 517 23.78 -17.00 -14.15
CA PHE A 517 22.77 -16.71 -13.13
C PHE A 517 22.11 -18.00 -12.62
N LEU A 518 21.65 -18.85 -13.54
CA LEU A 518 20.94 -20.09 -13.22
C LEU A 518 21.83 -21.12 -12.49
N SER A 519 23.13 -21.10 -12.74
CA SER A 519 24.11 -21.92 -12.01
C SER A 519 24.48 -21.34 -10.63
N GLY A 520 23.96 -20.17 -10.26
CA GLY A 520 24.28 -19.48 -9.01
C GLY A 520 25.69 -18.86 -8.99
N ALA A 521 26.36 -18.78 -10.13
CA ALA A 521 27.71 -18.21 -10.25
C ALA A 521 27.70 -16.66 -10.22
N VAL A 522 26.57 -16.02 -10.52
CA VAL A 522 26.38 -14.55 -10.46
C VAL A 522 26.06 -14.13 -9.02
N SER A 523 27.08 -14.09 -8.17
CA SER A 523 26.95 -13.64 -6.76
C SER A 523 27.66 -12.31 -6.46
N SER A 524 28.45 -11.75 -7.38
CA SER A 524 29.30 -10.58 -7.10
C SER A 524 28.80 -9.25 -7.66
N GLN A 525 27.81 -9.23 -8.56
CA GLN A 525 27.42 -8.02 -9.31
C GLN A 525 26.03 -7.48 -8.96
N SER A 526 25.16 -8.30 -8.32
CA SER A 526 23.75 -7.98 -8.01
C SER A 526 23.45 -7.84 -6.51
N GLY A 527 24.44 -7.99 -5.62
CA GLY A 527 24.22 -7.96 -4.17
C GLY A 527 23.36 -9.12 -3.63
N LEU A 528 23.20 -10.19 -4.42
CA LEU A 528 22.53 -11.43 -4.04
C LEU A 528 23.55 -12.47 -3.56
N THR A 529 23.27 -13.10 -2.44
CA THR A 529 24.06 -14.24 -1.96
C THR A 529 23.61 -15.52 -2.63
N SER A 530 24.47 -16.54 -2.63
CA SER A 530 24.07 -17.90 -3.04
C SER A 530 22.88 -18.43 -2.25
N SER A 531 22.67 -17.94 -1.02
CA SER A 531 21.54 -18.31 -0.19
C SER A 531 20.22 -17.65 -0.63
N ASP A 532 20.29 -16.44 -1.21
CA ASP A 532 19.13 -15.73 -1.76
C ASP A 532 18.63 -16.40 -3.04
N LEU A 533 19.54 -17.02 -3.80
CA LEU A 533 19.23 -17.77 -5.02
C LEU A 533 18.76 -19.21 -4.75
N SER A 534 18.48 -19.57 -3.50
CA SER A 534 18.00 -20.91 -3.12
C SER A 534 16.71 -21.33 -3.86
N PHE A 535 15.87 -20.37 -4.28
CA PHE A 535 14.68 -20.64 -5.08
C PHE A 535 14.98 -21.27 -6.44
N LEU A 536 16.18 -21.08 -7.00
CA LEU A 536 16.60 -21.71 -8.26
C LEU A 536 16.60 -23.25 -8.18
N SER A 537 16.70 -23.81 -6.99
CA SER A 537 16.75 -25.27 -6.78
C SER A 537 15.38 -25.95 -6.67
N ASP A 538 14.31 -25.19 -6.46
CA ASP A 538 12.96 -25.72 -6.24
C ASP A 538 11.97 -24.93 -7.10
N ARG A 539 12.08 -25.16 -8.42
CA ARG A 539 11.32 -24.57 -9.51
C ARG A 539 10.84 -25.66 -10.48
N ASN A 540 9.81 -25.38 -11.27
CA ASN A 540 9.31 -26.29 -12.31
C ASN A 540 9.96 -26.02 -13.68
N ILE A 541 10.46 -24.80 -13.91
CA ILE A 541 10.99 -24.39 -15.23
C ILE A 541 12.44 -24.84 -15.43
N SER A 542 12.74 -25.37 -16.62
CA SER A 542 14.10 -25.80 -17.01
C SER A 542 15.00 -24.63 -17.42
N ASP A 543 16.32 -24.78 -17.21
CA ASP A 543 17.30 -23.76 -17.59
C ASP A 543 17.26 -23.40 -19.06
N SER A 544 17.04 -24.39 -19.94
CA SER A 544 16.88 -24.18 -21.38
C SER A 544 15.66 -23.33 -21.70
N THR A 545 14.54 -23.56 -21.01
CA THR A 545 13.30 -22.78 -21.21
C THR A 545 13.51 -21.33 -20.78
N VAL A 546 14.11 -21.10 -19.61
CA VAL A 546 14.40 -19.73 -19.13
C VAL A 546 15.34 -19.02 -20.11
N SER A 547 16.43 -19.67 -20.50
CA SER A 547 17.42 -19.06 -21.40
C SER A 547 16.84 -18.74 -22.78
N GLU A 548 16.02 -19.62 -23.35
CA GLU A 548 15.38 -19.40 -24.65
C GLU A 548 14.39 -18.24 -24.59
N TYR A 549 13.47 -18.26 -23.62
CA TYR A 549 12.44 -17.24 -23.48
C TYR A 549 13.03 -15.87 -23.18
N VAL A 550 13.91 -15.75 -22.18
CA VAL A 550 14.49 -14.46 -21.78
C VAL A 550 15.33 -13.86 -22.91
N SER A 551 16.15 -14.65 -23.59
CA SER A 551 17.02 -14.13 -24.67
C SER A 551 16.25 -13.63 -25.90
N THR A 552 14.99 -14.03 -26.06
CA THR A 552 14.13 -13.64 -27.20
C THR A 552 13.13 -12.53 -26.88
N HIS A 553 12.89 -12.26 -25.60
CA HIS A 553 11.92 -11.27 -25.13
C HIS A 553 12.54 -10.12 -24.30
N SER A 554 13.86 -10.10 -24.12
CA SER A 554 14.58 -8.98 -23.47
C SER A 554 14.83 -7.84 -24.46
N ILE A 555 14.81 -6.60 -23.96
CA ILE A 555 15.07 -5.41 -24.79
C ILE A 555 16.55 -5.38 -25.21
N ASP A 556 16.78 -5.17 -26.51
CA ASP A 556 18.11 -4.83 -27.02
C ASP A 556 18.39 -3.34 -26.76
N SER A 557 19.22 -3.05 -25.75
CA SER A 557 19.57 -1.69 -25.34
C SER A 557 20.21 -0.86 -26.46
N SER A 558 20.81 -1.49 -27.48
CA SER A 558 21.38 -0.77 -28.63
C SER A 558 20.31 -0.09 -29.50
N MET A 559 19.05 -0.49 -29.37
CA MET A 559 17.91 0.13 -30.05
C MET A 559 17.32 1.33 -29.31
N LEU A 560 17.73 1.57 -28.05
CA LEU A 560 17.22 2.67 -27.22
C LEU A 560 17.90 4.01 -27.52
N VAL A 561 17.99 4.35 -28.80
CA VAL A 561 18.66 5.54 -29.31
C VAL A 561 17.66 6.48 -29.99
N TRP A 562 17.82 7.79 -29.76
CA TRP A 562 16.99 8.80 -30.41
C TRP A 562 17.47 9.06 -31.84
N GLN A 563 16.58 8.91 -32.81
CA GLN A 563 16.83 9.22 -34.21
C GLN A 563 15.78 10.23 -34.69
N ASN A 564 16.23 11.40 -35.17
CA ASN A 564 15.36 12.48 -35.62
C ASN A 564 14.28 12.88 -34.60
N GLY A 565 14.63 12.89 -33.31
CA GLY A 565 13.71 13.25 -32.21
C GLY A 565 12.69 12.17 -31.85
N LYS A 566 12.91 10.92 -32.26
CA LYS A 566 12.01 9.79 -32.00
C LYS A 566 12.79 8.53 -31.63
N LEU A 567 12.13 7.60 -30.95
CA LEU A 567 12.67 6.27 -30.66
C LEU A 567 11.72 5.21 -31.23
N THR A 568 12.28 4.28 -31.99
CA THR A 568 11.56 3.22 -32.69
C THR A 568 12.02 1.87 -32.19
N LEU A 569 11.09 1.03 -31.76
CA LEU A 569 11.32 -0.39 -31.45
C LEU A 569 10.41 -1.28 -32.29
N PRO A 570 10.82 -2.53 -32.58
CA PRO A 570 9.92 -3.55 -33.13
C PRO A 570 8.72 -3.80 -32.21
N GLU A 571 7.56 -4.16 -32.75
CA GLU A 571 6.34 -4.39 -31.96
C GLU A 571 6.53 -5.44 -30.87
N GLN A 572 7.24 -6.53 -31.18
CA GLN A 572 7.57 -7.58 -30.21
C GLN A 572 8.35 -7.04 -28.99
N MET A 573 9.17 -6.01 -29.16
CA MET A 573 9.89 -5.39 -28.04
C MET A 573 8.99 -4.46 -27.25
N TRP A 574 8.03 -3.81 -27.90
CA TRP A 574 7.00 -3.01 -27.23
C TRP A 574 6.11 -3.86 -26.32
N GLU A 575 5.81 -5.10 -26.72
CA GLU A 575 5.06 -6.05 -25.87
C GLU A 575 5.78 -6.34 -24.54
N SER A 576 7.11 -6.23 -24.51
CA SER A 576 7.92 -6.38 -23.29
C SER A 576 8.01 -5.11 -22.45
N VAL A 577 7.65 -3.92 -22.96
CA VAL A 577 7.77 -2.66 -22.21
C VAL A 577 6.57 -2.48 -21.28
N GLN A 578 6.85 -2.31 -19.98
CA GLN A 578 5.82 -2.05 -18.98
C GLN A 578 5.76 -0.59 -18.55
N TYR A 579 6.89 0.07 -18.32
CA TYR A 579 6.93 1.47 -17.89
C TYR A 579 7.94 2.26 -18.70
N ILE A 580 7.66 3.54 -18.87
CA ILE A 580 8.55 4.52 -19.48
C ILE A 580 8.55 5.74 -18.56
N ASP A 581 9.71 6.11 -18.03
CA ASP A 581 9.86 7.28 -17.16
C ASP A 581 10.92 8.22 -17.72
N ARG A 582 10.59 9.49 -17.83
CA ARG A 582 11.54 10.55 -18.14
C ARG A 582 12.30 10.92 -16.87
N ASN A 583 13.61 10.80 -16.90
CA ASN A 583 14.50 11.36 -15.88
C ASN A 583 15.04 12.71 -16.33
N LEU A 584 14.96 13.70 -15.44
CA LEU A 584 15.35 15.08 -15.70
C LEU A 584 16.46 15.50 -14.74
N PHE A 585 17.62 15.86 -15.29
CA PHE A 585 18.71 16.47 -14.53
C PHE A 585 18.82 17.95 -14.84
N VAL A 586 19.12 18.75 -13.82
CA VAL A 586 19.66 20.10 -13.99
C VAL A 586 21.15 20.05 -13.74
N GLN A 587 21.94 20.44 -14.74
CA GLN A 587 23.39 20.54 -14.60
C GLN A 587 23.76 21.92 -14.05
N ASP A 588 24.54 21.94 -12.98
CA ASP A 588 25.18 23.15 -12.46
C ASP A 588 26.71 23.08 -12.64
N ASN A 589 27.48 23.91 -11.91
CA ASN A 589 28.93 23.93 -12.06
C ASN A 589 29.62 22.74 -11.36
N ASP A 590 28.96 22.16 -10.36
CA ASP A 590 29.54 21.21 -9.41
C ASP A 590 29.00 19.79 -9.65
N GLY A 591 27.89 19.64 -10.38
CA GLY A 591 27.32 18.35 -10.72
C GLY A 591 25.94 18.39 -11.38
N PHE A 592 25.12 17.41 -11.00
CA PHE A 592 23.78 17.16 -11.52
C PHE A 592 22.76 17.03 -10.40
N LEU A 593 21.73 17.86 -10.43
CA LEU A 593 20.55 17.76 -9.57
C LEU A 593 19.52 16.84 -10.24
N ASP A 594 19.18 15.73 -9.60
CA ASP A 594 18.14 14.80 -10.05
C ASP A 594 16.75 15.33 -9.66
N LEU A 595 15.97 15.79 -10.64
CA LEU A 595 14.58 16.21 -10.44
C LEU A 595 13.59 15.05 -10.56
N GLY A 596 14.10 13.82 -10.65
CA GLY A 596 13.35 12.58 -10.49
C GLY A 596 12.83 11.99 -11.80
N LEU A 597 11.87 11.08 -11.66
CA LEU A 597 11.31 10.22 -12.69
C LEU A 597 9.83 10.55 -12.91
N ASP A 598 9.48 10.93 -14.12
CA ASP A 598 8.16 11.40 -14.47
C ASP A 598 7.67 10.76 -15.78
N ASN A 599 6.45 10.22 -15.83
CA ASN A 599 5.97 9.47 -16.98
C ASN A 599 5.31 10.39 -18.04
N VAL A 600 6.12 11.25 -18.65
CA VAL A 600 5.68 12.19 -19.70
C VAL A 600 6.38 11.94 -21.03
N TYR A 601 5.58 11.63 -22.05
CA TYR A 601 5.98 11.38 -23.44
C TYR A 601 4.73 11.26 -24.30
N THR A 602 4.91 11.16 -25.62
CA THR A 602 3.80 10.87 -26.56
C THR A 602 4.22 9.82 -27.57
N PHE A 603 3.26 9.26 -28.31
CA PHE A 603 3.52 8.41 -29.46
C PHE A 603 3.05 9.12 -30.74
N ASP A 604 3.84 9.00 -31.82
CA ASP A 604 3.41 9.48 -33.13
C ASP A 604 2.41 8.50 -33.78
N GLN A 605 1.84 8.90 -34.93
CA GLN A 605 0.86 8.09 -35.68
C GLN A 605 1.39 6.74 -36.17
N THR A 606 2.70 6.53 -36.11
CA THR A 606 3.37 5.27 -36.50
C THR A 606 3.81 4.44 -35.30
N GLY A 607 3.48 4.87 -34.07
CA GLY A 607 3.81 4.16 -32.83
C GLY A 607 5.25 4.38 -32.34
N ASN A 608 5.95 5.40 -32.85
CA ASN A 608 7.28 5.77 -32.33
C ASN A 608 7.13 6.64 -31.09
N LEU A 609 8.00 6.42 -30.11
CA LEU A 609 8.06 7.25 -28.91
C LEU A 609 8.63 8.63 -29.26
N VAL A 610 7.95 9.66 -28.80
CA VAL A 610 8.34 11.07 -28.92
C VAL A 610 8.60 11.60 -27.51
N PRO A 611 9.80 12.11 -27.22
CA PRO A 611 10.16 12.57 -25.89
C PRO A 611 9.53 13.94 -25.59
N ASP A 612 9.17 14.15 -24.32
CA ASP A 612 8.90 15.48 -23.77
C ASP A 612 10.23 16.20 -23.49
N THR A 613 10.55 17.14 -24.36
CA THR A 613 11.78 17.96 -24.30
C THR A 613 11.55 19.32 -23.65
N GLU A 614 10.34 19.58 -23.14
CA GLU A 614 10.05 20.83 -22.44
C GLU A 614 10.85 20.92 -21.13
N LYS A 615 11.41 22.10 -20.85
CA LYS A 615 12.16 22.40 -19.63
C LYS A 615 11.22 22.66 -18.45
N THR A 616 10.49 21.63 -18.05
CA THR A 616 9.51 21.70 -16.95
C THR A 616 9.65 20.50 -16.01
N CYS A 617 9.40 20.72 -14.73
CA CYS A 617 9.32 19.67 -13.72
C CYS A 617 8.06 19.84 -12.87
N ILE A 618 7.79 18.88 -12.00
CA ILE A 618 6.74 19.03 -11.00
C ILE A 618 7.12 20.14 -10.01
N GLY A 619 6.13 20.92 -9.61
CA GLY A 619 6.24 21.87 -8.52
C GLY A 619 5.03 21.87 -7.61
N VAL A 620 5.23 22.31 -6.37
CA VAL A 620 4.20 22.46 -5.34
C VAL A 620 4.12 23.92 -4.94
N ASN A 621 2.95 24.55 -5.10
CA ASN A 621 2.76 25.99 -4.94
C ASN A 621 3.77 26.83 -5.76
N ASN A 622 4.10 26.37 -6.97
CA ASN A 622 5.10 26.93 -7.88
C ASN A 622 6.57 26.81 -7.45
N HIS A 623 6.88 26.06 -6.38
CA HIS A 623 8.25 25.72 -5.98
C HIS A 623 8.68 24.41 -6.66
N ILE A 624 9.90 24.34 -7.18
CA ILE A 624 10.44 23.14 -7.84
C ILE A 624 10.51 21.97 -6.84
N ALA A 625 10.06 20.80 -7.28
CA ALA A 625 10.11 19.57 -6.50
C ALA A 625 10.63 18.40 -7.35
N ALA A 626 11.52 17.58 -6.78
CA ALA A 626 11.88 16.31 -7.40
C ALA A 626 10.71 15.33 -7.25
N TYR A 627 10.23 14.76 -8.35
CA TYR A 627 9.09 13.85 -8.35
C TYR A 627 9.51 12.48 -8.85
N TYR A 628 9.09 11.43 -8.15
CA TYR A 628 9.38 10.04 -8.52
C TYR A 628 8.08 9.28 -8.70
N HIS A 629 7.77 8.97 -9.95
CA HIS A 629 6.66 8.12 -10.34
C HIS A 629 6.82 6.71 -9.75
N THR A 630 5.71 6.14 -9.27
CA THR A 630 5.68 4.82 -8.63
C THR A 630 4.67 3.86 -9.25
N GLU A 631 3.55 4.35 -9.76
CA GLU A 631 2.44 3.52 -10.21
C GLU A 631 1.58 4.26 -11.25
N THR A 632 1.23 3.56 -12.32
CA THR A 632 0.16 3.94 -13.26
C THR A 632 -0.90 2.85 -13.23
N VAL A 633 -2.15 3.23 -12.99
CA VAL A 633 -3.33 2.40 -13.19
C VAL A 633 -4.16 3.06 -14.27
N ASP A 634 -4.39 2.38 -15.38
CA ASP A 634 -5.09 2.88 -16.55
C ASP A 634 -6.15 1.89 -17.05
N ASP A 635 -7.07 2.38 -17.87
CA ASP A 635 -7.94 1.52 -18.67
C ASP A 635 -7.21 1.00 -19.92
N GLU A 636 -7.84 0.07 -20.64
CA GLU A 636 -7.27 -0.54 -21.86
C GLU A 636 -6.96 0.49 -22.97
N ASN A 637 -7.53 1.70 -22.90
CA ASN A 637 -7.37 2.75 -23.90
C ASN A 637 -6.41 3.88 -23.46
N GLY A 638 -5.93 3.86 -22.21
CA GLY A 638 -5.16 4.95 -21.60
C GLY A 638 -5.92 6.27 -21.49
N GLU A 639 -7.26 6.25 -21.57
CA GLU A 639 -8.09 7.47 -21.49
C GLU A 639 -8.32 7.88 -20.03
N ASP A 640 -8.71 6.90 -19.21
CA ASP A 640 -8.82 7.04 -17.77
C ASP A 640 -7.58 6.48 -17.07
N TYR A 641 -6.96 7.27 -16.20
CA TYR A 641 -5.80 6.84 -15.44
C TYR A 641 -5.73 7.48 -14.05
N VAL A 642 -5.07 6.76 -13.14
CA VAL A 642 -4.56 7.24 -11.86
C VAL A 642 -3.06 6.98 -11.83
N ILE A 643 -2.28 8.04 -11.73
CA ILE A 643 -0.82 7.97 -11.62
C ILE A 643 -0.41 8.46 -10.23
N LYS A 644 0.47 7.72 -9.58
CA LYS A 644 0.99 8.05 -8.25
C LYS A 644 2.49 8.14 -8.26
N GLY A 645 3.00 9.02 -7.43
CA GLY A 645 4.41 9.11 -7.11
C GLY A 645 4.63 9.84 -5.81
N TYR A 646 5.87 10.19 -5.52
CA TYR A 646 6.20 10.94 -4.33
C TYR A 646 7.22 12.05 -4.58
N ILE A 647 7.22 13.01 -3.66
CA ILE A 647 8.24 14.07 -3.56
C ILE A 647 8.98 13.87 -2.23
N PRO A 648 10.30 13.64 -2.23
CA PRO A 648 11.07 13.59 -1.00
C PRO A 648 11.16 15.00 -0.38
N ALA A 649 10.86 15.10 0.90
CA ALA A 649 10.82 16.37 1.62
C ALA A 649 11.19 16.22 3.10
N LEU A 650 11.38 17.36 3.77
CA LEU A 650 11.33 17.46 5.22
C LEU A 650 10.01 18.13 5.63
N LEU A 651 9.21 17.45 6.45
CA LEU A 651 8.02 18.02 7.09
C LEU A 651 8.39 18.37 8.54
N ASN A 652 8.44 19.67 8.86
CA ASN A 652 8.85 20.18 10.16
C ASN A 652 10.24 19.67 10.65
N GLY A 653 11.09 19.23 9.73
CA GLY A 653 12.44 18.70 10.01
C GLY A 653 12.56 17.18 9.91
N ASP A 654 11.44 16.46 9.86
CA ASP A 654 11.42 15.00 9.72
C ASP A 654 11.33 14.60 8.24
N LYS A 655 12.09 13.58 7.83
CA LYS A 655 12.07 13.08 6.45
C LYS A 655 10.72 12.44 6.11
N VAL A 656 10.15 12.86 4.99
CA VAL A 656 8.88 12.34 4.47
C VAL A 656 8.93 12.17 2.95
N LYS A 657 8.04 11.32 2.45
CA LYS A 657 7.60 11.22 1.05
C LYS A 657 6.22 11.87 0.96
N LEU A 658 6.11 13.03 0.32
CA LEU A 658 4.80 13.63 0.02
C LEU A 658 4.17 12.85 -1.13
N LEU A 659 3.01 12.26 -0.90
CA LEU A 659 2.32 11.42 -1.87
C LEU A 659 1.59 12.31 -2.87
N VAL A 660 1.90 12.15 -4.15
CA VAL A 660 1.31 12.92 -5.26
C VAL A 660 0.44 11.98 -6.09
N VAL A 661 -0.77 12.43 -6.42
CA VAL A 661 -1.71 11.68 -7.26
C VAL A 661 -2.19 12.55 -8.42
N PHE A 662 -2.12 12.01 -9.63
CA PHE A 662 -2.75 12.54 -10.85
C PHE A 662 -3.91 11.62 -11.20
N ASP A 663 -5.12 12.18 -11.28
CA ASP A 663 -6.35 11.43 -11.51
C ASP A 663 -7.08 12.09 -12.69
N SER A 664 -7.09 11.43 -13.84
CA SER A 664 -7.64 12.00 -15.09
C SER A 664 -9.12 12.41 -14.94
N LYS A 665 -9.86 11.81 -14.00
CA LYS A 665 -11.27 12.14 -13.71
C LYS A 665 -11.43 13.42 -12.89
N LYS A 666 -10.38 13.85 -12.18
CA LYS A 666 -10.33 15.11 -11.43
C LYS A 666 -9.62 16.24 -12.20
N GLY A 667 -9.14 15.94 -13.40
CA GLY A 667 -8.38 16.83 -14.27
C GLY A 667 -6.87 16.52 -14.23
N ASP A 668 -6.11 17.13 -15.14
CA ASP A 668 -4.70 16.78 -15.33
C ASP A 668 -3.74 17.40 -14.29
N ASN A 669 -4.26 18.18 -13.33
CA ASN A 669 -3.45 18.72 -12.23
C ASN A 669 -3.40 17.69 -11.10
N GLY A 670 -2.19 17.42 -10.59
CA GLY A 670 -2.01 16.55 -9.44
C GLY A 670 -2.48 17.18 -8.13
N TYR A 671 -2.58 16.38 -7.08
CA TYR A 671 -2.80 16.83 -5.71
C TYR A 671 -1.92 16.06 -4.72
N ILE A 672 -1.64 16.67 -3.56
CA ILE A 672 -0.95 16.01 -2.45
C ILE A 672 -1.97 15.22 -1.64
N ALA A 673 -1.85 13.89 -1.63
CA ALA A 673 -2.74 12.99 -0.90
C ALA A 673 -2.35 12.82 0.57
N GLY A 674 -1.12 13.17 0.94
CA GLY A 674 -0.61 13.08 2.31
C GLY A 674 0.91 13.07 2.37
N ALA A 675 1.46 12.80 3.54
CA ALA A 675 2.89 12.60 3.76
C ALA A 675 3.14 11.27 4.47
N GLU A 676 4.02 10.45 3.92
CA GLU A 676 4.52 9.22 4.53
C GLU A 676 5.90 9.49 5.15
N TYR A 677 6.12 9.18 6.42
CA TYR A 677 7.46 9.31 7.01
C TYR A 677 8.42 8.30 6.40
N ASP A 678 9.61 8.77 6.02
CA ASP A 678 10.65 7.93 5.43
C ASP A 678 11.53 7.39 6.55
N TYR A 679 11.14 6.24 7.11
CA TYR A 679 11.94 5.54 8.10
C TYR A 679 13.12 4.87 7.40
N ASP A 680 14.31 4.99 7.98
CA ASP A 680 15.48 4.25 7.52
C ASP A 680 15.15 2.74 7.56
N GLU A 681 15.34 2.02 6.45
CA GLU A 681 15.06 0.56 6.30
C GLU A 681 15.75 -0.29 7.38
N LEU A 682 16.72 0.28 8.09
CA LEU A 682 17.45 -0.32 9.20
C LEU A 682 16.71 -0.31 10.55
N ILE A 683 15.50 0.26 10.64
CA ILE A 683 14.82 0.51 11.92
C ILE A 683 13.63 -0.44 12.17
N THR A 684 12.84 -0.82 11.15
CA THR A 684 11.67 -1.72 11.32
C THR A 684 11.40 -2.58 10.08
N GLU A 685 11.12 -3.88 10.28
CA GLU A 685 10.72 -4.83 9.22
C GLU A 685 9.23 -4.74 8.86
N THR A 686 8.44 -3.98 9.62
CA THR A 686 6.99 -3.79 9.45
C THR A 686 6.65 -2.43 8.87
N GLN A 687 5.49 -2.32 8.22
CA GLN A 687 4.97 -1.08 7.69
C GLN A 687 4.15 -0.36 8.74
N SER A 688 4.41 0.93 8.89
CA SER A 688 3.77 1.71 9.93
C SER A 688 2.41 2.29 9.50
N LYS A 689 1.53 2.55 10.47
CA LYS A 689 0.27 3.31 10.27
C LYS A 689 0.56 4.79 9.97
N ASN A 690 1.19 5.09 8.83
CA ASN A 690 2.03 6.29 8.73
C ASN A 690 1.79 7.20 7.52
N ILE A 691 0.53 7.51 7.22
CA ILE A 691 0.24 8.71 6.46
C ILE A 691 -0.21 9.81 7.44
N THR A 692 0.66 10.81 7.64
CA THR A 692 0.39 11.96 8.52
C THR A 692 -0.36 13.05 7.76
N GLU A 693 -1.31 13.68 8.45
CA GLU A 693 -2.02 14.86 7.98
C GLU A 693 -1.08 16.07 7.91
N ILE A 694 -0.97 16.69 6.74
CA ILE A 694 -0.27 17.97 6.55
C ILE A 694 -1.21 19.10 7.00
N LYS A 695 -0.78 19.91 7.96
CA LYS A 695 -1.60 20.94 8.61
C LYS A 695 -1.15 22.34 8.24
N ASN A 696 -2.08 23.28 8.33
CA ASN A 696 -1.76 24.71 8.22
C ASN A 696 -0.71 25.09 9.27
N GLY A 697 0.35 25.76 8.82
CA GLY A 697 1.51 26.13 9.65
C GLY A 697 2.69 25.16 9.56
N ASP A 698 2.50 23.96 9.00
CA ASP A 698 3.62 23.04 8.75
C ASP A 698 4.63 23.64 7.76
N LYS A 699 5.90 23.28 7.94
CA LYS A 699 6.99 23.68 7.06
C LYS A 699 7.43 22.50 6.21
N ILE A 700 7.46 22.70 4.90
CA ILE A 700 7.89 21.69 3.93
C ILE A 700 9.17 22.18 3.23
N THR A 701 10.22 21.36 3.26
CA THR A 701 11.47 21.60 2.52
C THR A 701 11.65 20.51 1.47
N PHE A 702 11.68 20.86 0.19
CA PHE A 702 11.84 19.89 -0.89
C PHE A 702 13.29 19.43 -1.04
N LEU A 703 13.48 18.13 -1.24
CA LEU A 703 14.78 17.49 -1.36
C LEU A 703 14.99 16.97 -2.79
N CYS A 704 16.25 16.87 -3.19
CA CYS A 704 16.67 16.18 -4.42
C CYS A 704 18.02 15.51 -4.22
N LYS A 705 18.34 14.51 -5.03
CA LYS A 705 19.69 13.92 -5.03
C LYS A 705 20.64 14.78 -5.87
N HIS A 706 21.87 14.93 -5.41
CA HIS A 706 22.96 15.56 -6.15
C HIS A 706 24.05 14.54 -6.46
N TYR A 707 24.63 14.67 -7.65
CA TYR A 707 25.70 13.82 -8.13
C TYR A 707 26.82 14.66 -8.72
N ASN A 708 28.06 14.24 -8.50
CA ASN A 708 29.23 14.90 -9.10
C ASN A 708 29.25 14.72 -10.63
N LEU A 709 30.09 15.50 -11.32
CA LEU A 709 30.27 15.42 -12.78
C LEU A 709 30.72 14.03 -13.28
N ASP A 710 31.35 13.22 -12.42
CA ASP A 710 31.75 11.85 -12.73
C ASP A 710 30.64 10.80 -12.51
N GLY A 711 29.45 11.26 -12.11
CA GLY A 711 28.27 10.44 -11.87
C GLY A 711 28.19 9.82 -10.47
N THR A 712 29.15 10.09 -9.59
CA THR A 712 29.12 9.58 -8.21
C THR A 712 28.10 10.34 -7.36
N TYR A 713 27.36 9.63 -6.50
CA TYR A 713 26.45 10.27 -5.53
C TYR A 713 27.24 11.16 -4.58
N ASP A 714 26.78 12.41 -4.42
CA ASP A 714 27.39 13.39 -3.53
C ASP A 714 26.60 13.51 -2.22
N ASP A 715 25.40 14.11 -2.28
CA ASP A 715 24.50 14.22 -1.12
C ASP A 715 23.05 14.46 -1.55
N THR A 716 22.14 14.58 -0.57
CA THR A 716 20.76 15.04 -0.76
C THR A 716 20.67 16.52 -0.46
N TYR A 717 20.30 17.32 -1.48
CA TYR A 717 20.28 18.77 -1.43
C TYR A 717 18.86 19.29 -1.22
N THR A 718 18.74 20.50 -0.68
CA THR A 718 17.48 21.26 -0.63
C THR A 718 17.31 22.06 -1.92
N LEU A 719 16.16 21.95 -2.59
CA LEU A 719 15.91 22.64 -3.86
C LEU A 719 15.65 24.14 -3.71
N GLU A 720 14.79 24.50 -2.75
CA GLU A 720 14.33 25.87 -2.52
C GLU A 720 14.12 26.15 -1.03
N ASP A 721 13.82 27.40 -0.67
CA ASP A 721 13.47 27.78 0.70
C ASP A 721 12.21 27.03 1.18
N PRO A 722 12.12 26.66 2.48
CA PRO A 722 10.97 25.96 3.01
C PRO A 722 9.66 26.73 2.80
N ILE A 723 8.62 26.06 2.31
CA ILE A 723 7.28 26.63 2.22
C ILE A 723 6.53 26.41 3.52
N THR A 724 5.65 27.36 3.87
CA THR A 724 4.70 27.19 4.98
C THR A 724 3.32 26.87 4.43
N VAL A 725 2.73 25.77 4.87
CA VAL A 725 1.42 25.31 4.44
C VAL A 725 0.35 26.30 4.89
N ASN A 726 -0.37 26.86 3.92
CA ASN A 726 -1.46 27.82 4.13
C ASN A 726 -2.62 27.49 3.17
N GLY A 727 -3.42 26.49 3.53
CA GLY A 727 -4.48 25.93 2.69
C GLY A 727 -4.00 24.75 1.83
N GLU A 728 -4.69 24.52 0.72
CA GLU A 728 -4.43 23.41 -0.19
C GLU A 728 -3.09 23.56 -0.93
N LEU A 729 -2.31 22.48 -0.98
CA LEU A 729 -1.07 22.40 -1.75
C LEU A 729 -1.38 22.12 -3.22
N LYS A 730 -1.01 23.04 -4.11
CA LYS A 730 -1.27 22.91 -5.55
C LYS A 730 -0.09 22.27 -6.25
N VAL A 731 -0.32 21.18 -6.98
CA VAL A 731 0.69 20.53 -7.82
C VAL A 731 0.51 20.99 -9.27
N SER A 732 1.60 21.36 -9.94
CA SER A 732 1.59 21.76 -11.35
C SER A 732 2.94 21.54 -12.03
N ASP A 733 2.97 21.64 -13.36
CA ASP A 733 4.21 21.70 -14.13
C ASP A 733 4.80 23.12 -14.08
N VAL A 734 6.00 23.27 -13.52
CA VAL A 734 6.74 24.54 -13.39
C VAL A 734 7.91 24.61 -14.38
N THR A 735 8.16 25.79 -14.95
CA THR A 735 9.29 25.98 -15.89
C THR A 735 10.63 26.10 -15.17
N LEU A 736 11.65 25.45 -15.73
CA LEU A 736 13.04 25.57 -15.31
C LEU A 736 13.76 26.77 -15.95
N GLY A 737 13.10 27.52 -16.85
CA GLY A 737 13.69 28.66 -17.54
C GLY A 737 14.90 28.26 -18.41
N ASP A 738 15.97 29.07 -18.38
CA ASP A 738 17.16 28.89 -19.20
C ASP A 738 18.17 27.85 -18.65
N ARG A 739 17.80 27.09 -17.61
CA ARG A 739 18.68 26.09 -17.00
C ARG A 739 19.16 25.05 -18.04
N ASN A 740 20.38 24.57 -17.85
CA ASN A 740 20.94 23.47 -18.63
C ASN A 740 20.32 22.16 -18.11
N VAL A 741 19.53 21.51 -18.96
CA VAL A 741 18.82 20.28 -18.61
C VAL A 741 19.37 19.11 -19.41
N LYS A 742 19.33 17.92 -18.82
CA LYS A 742 19.68 16.68 -19.48
C LYS A 742 18.55 15.70 -19.26
N ILE A 743 18.08 15.07 -20.33
CA ILE A 743 16.89 14.21 -20.30
C ILE A 743 17.28 12.80 -20.74
N ASN A 744 16.94 11.82 -19.91
CA ASN A 744 17.03 10.40 -20.23
C ASN A 744 15.64 9.77 -20.10
N TYR A 745 15.41 8.65 -20.78
CA TYR A 745 14.22 7.84 -20.57
C TYR A 745 14.60 6.46 -20.03
N LEU A 746 13.92 6.04 -18.97
CA LEU A 746 14.01 4.73 -18.36
C LEU A 746 12.88 3.85 -18.88
N PHE A 747 13.24 2.77 -19.54
CA PHE A 747 12.33 1.69 -19.90
C PHE A 747 12.41 0.61 -18.83
N THR A 748 11.26 0.16 -18.36
CA THR A 748 11.14 -1.02 -17.49
C THR A 748 10.40 -2.10 -18.23
N ASP A 749 11.00 -3.29 -18.36
CA ASP A 749 10.41 -4.42 -19.09
C ASP A 749 9.57 -5.37 -18.20
N ILE A 750 9.03 -6.44 -18.80
CA ILE A 750 8.28 -7.51 -18.13
C ILE A 750 9.08 -8.26 -17.05
N TYR A 751 10.40 -8.09 -16.98
CA TYR A 751 11.26 -8.66 -15.94
C TYR A 751 11.62 -7.63 -14.88
N GLU A 752 11.00 -6.44 -14.88
CA GLU A 752 11.44 -5.28 -14.09
C GLU A 752 12.90 -4.89 -14.38
N GLY A 753 13.43 -5.30 -15.55
CA GLY A 753 14.73 -4.92 -16.06
C GLY A 753 14.70 -3.46 -16.49
N LYS A 754 15.76 -2.72 -16.14
CA LYS A 754 15.85 -1.27 -16.38
C LYS A 754 16.81 -0.97 -17.52
N TYR A 755 16.37 -0.17 -18.47
CA TYR A 755 17.18 0.22 -19.63
C TYR A 755 17.06 1.71 -19.87
N TRP A 756 18.20 2.39 -20.02
CA TRP A 756 18.24 3.82 -20.26
C TRP A 756 18.45 4.13 -21.73
N THR A 757 17.76 5.15 -22.22
CA THR A 757 18.04 5.71 -23.54
C THR A 757 19.30 6.57 -23.52
N SER A 758 19.85 6.85 -24.70
CA SER A 758 20.83 7.91 -24.89
C SER A 758 20.29 9.28 -24.44
N THR A 759 21.14 10.13 -23.87
CA THR A 759 20.76 11.47 -23.40
C THR A 759 20.30 12.42 -24.50
N ILE A 760 19.23 13.15 -24.22
CA ILE A 760 18.77 14.32 -24.97
C ILE A 760 19.31 15.57 -24.27
N GLU A 761 19.95 16.45 -25.04
CA GLU A 761 20.52 17.73 -24.57
C GLU A 761 19.65 18.95 -24.93
#